data_AF-A0AA38L4X8-F1
#
_entry.id   AF-A0AA38L4X8-F1
#
_cell.length_a   1.000
_cell.length_b   1.000
_cell.length_c   1.000
_cell.angle_alpha   90.00
_cell.angle_beta   90.00
_cell.angle_gamma   90.00
#
_symmetry.space_group_name_H-M   'P 1'
#
loop_
_entity.id
_entity.type
_entity.pdbx_description
1 polymer ?
#
loop_
_entity_poly.entity_id
_entity_poly.type
_entity_poly.pdbx_seq_one_letter_code
_entity_poly.pdbx_strand_id
1 'polypeptide(L)'
;MSSLITCFQGVISVAAVLLFLYASQDVAENLSPQGCRMSYMNPLYITQTQFDSTWTPLAERYSLVLYREDQWEHELHGGTPVLFIPGNAGSSGQVRSIASSATRQYYSKPNVPAYETWSRNMKALDFFAADFNEDLSAFHGPTLQAQTEYCARAIAYILSLYPPNTTIIIMGHSMGGIVATSLLPSKDIAAIITMSTPHTLPPARFDQRVDEIYARNRELLLQDSTPILSLCGGAMDTMIPSESCILPLSIEGLDVPYRRTVFSSALEGAWTGVGHREMVWCHQVRWRVARAAMELSIATSKTEREVILDKWLRDGHTLPPAEEIDVSGSFSPSEDSVSVVPPGQRLVLTQPRRSQTHLLPVSTHSSRFILFVSQGSVPPVSPQNPKSLRISVTRCFGSTTALRCNTIQPLVHKLVPNPIPGNVFPVPQQGTDESEGVVVFEADVIMENNSEAQWVAVNIERAEGDGWLVGGFIPANKIINDVSMSKMLLGGTTVRLSDSAALQTSVSFPKLSSNALVVYRVVPLMADDSLCRDQPFLAPLLVHTSHPSETHYFPFTTKSPHRILLHTHGRAPYAYPNSGSSEGFELVIYSVINGCSMQLRGFDLLIDWTATLGRWPTRYFTTVVCWAVGIVSLIVFDAWSSGENNAIPCVPPVSRSLTEFARRRMLKLLLASYLLSLLPLPDYLFIGMKGEWLYAPIAPLLLLIASGLVCVSWMVLVVLMWPIGKISYLFSARQRGEIVSARRSTLISICFIFALIFFLVPWQVAYLCCWLIHLQSCASDRFASLEPITQVSTAIPLLSRLDESPSGSRGGSEQPSRNKHLINNSHHKAHLLLLMTWLLPLAAPVLVVWVRTLVTAGLSTPFDGDHFFLNVAPFMILVDFSSWTSKPLLQKHSVENYISASWSLWVVSAIAFFIGPRKTYYVFDVARLAIGVLVCVRIGPQYWGGNPWRISVSRTQTP
;
A
#
# COMPACT_ATOMS: atom_id res chain seq x y z
N MET A 1 12.20 -6.06 -41.11
CA MET A 1 11.88 -4.82 -40.35
C MET A 1 10.70 -4.96 -39.37
N SER A 2 9.56 -5.59 -39.74
CA SER A 2 8.37 -5.69 -38.87
C SER A 2 8.60 -6.39 -37.52
N SER A 3 9.29 -7.54 -37.51
CA SER A 3 9.63 -8.25 -36.27
C SER A 3 10.63 -7.48 -35.38
N LEU A 4 11.42 -6.57 -35.96
CA LEU A 4 12.47 -5.86 -35.23
C LEU A 4 11.87 -4.83 -34.26
N ILE A 5 10.82 -4.11 -34.68
CA ILE A 5 10.15 -3.07 -33.88
C ILE A 5 9.52 -3.70 -32.63
N THR A 6 8.77 -4.79 -32.80
CA THR A 6 8.10 -5.49 -31.68
C THR A 6 9.11 -6.15 -30.74
N CYS A 7 10.22 -6.69 -31.26
CA CYS A 7 11.32 -7.20 -30.43
C CYS A 7 11.99 -6.08 -29.63
N PHE A 8 12.33 -4.97 -30.28
CA PHE A 8 12.96 -3.83 -29.63
C PHE A 8 12.08 -3.25 -28.52
N GLN A 9 10.78 -3.10 -28.78
CA GLN A 9 9.82 -2.66 -27.77
C GLN A 9 9.69 -3.63 -26.59
N GLY A 10 9.70 -4.94 -26.88
CA GLY A 10 9.71 -5.98 -25.85
C GLY A 10 10.96 -5.89 -24.96
N VAL A 11 12.14 -5.79 -25.57
CA VAL A 11 13.42 -5.66 -24.84
C VAL A 11 13.45 -4.41 -23.96
N ILE A 12 13.02 -3.25 -24.47
CA ILE A 12 12.94 -2.02 -23.68
C ILE A 12 11.99 -2.18 -22.49
N SER A 13 10.84 -2.82 -22.70
CA SER A 13 9.85 -2.98 -21.63
C SER A 13 10.33 -3.93 -20.54
N VAL A 14 11.03 -5.02 -20.92
CA VAL A 14 11.67 -5.92 -19.95
C VAL A 14 12.79 -5.19 -19.20
N ALA A 15 13.64 -4.42 -19.89
CA ALA A 15 14.68 -3.62 -19.25
C ALA A 15 14.10 -2.57 -18.27
N ALA A 16 12.98 -1.93 -18.63
CA ALA A 16 12.28 -1.00 -17.76
C ALA A 16 11.70 -1.69 -16.51
N VAL A 17 11.11 -2.87 -16.66
CA VAL A 17 10.63 -3.67 -15.52
C VAL A 17 11.79 -4.09 -14.62
N LEU A 18 12.92 -4.53 -15.17
CA LEU A 18 14.11 -4.87 -14.38
C LEU A 18 14.68 -3.65 -13.65
N LEU A 19 14.71 -2.48 -14.29
CA LEU A 19 15.12 -1.23 -13.66
C LEU A 19 14.18 -0.85 -12.50
N PHE A 20 12.87 -1.02 -12.69
CA PHE A 20 11.90 -0.78 -11.63
C PHE A 20 12.05 -1.74 -10.45
N LEU A 21 12.31 -3.02 -10.71
CA LEU A 21 12.58 -3.99 -9.66
C LEU A 21 13.85 -3.64 -8.87
N TYR A 22 14.93 -3.29 -9.58
CA TYR A 22 16.17 -2.81 -8.94
C TYR A 22 15.93 -1.56 -8.10
N ALA A 23 15.22 -0.57 -8.65
CA ALA A 23 14.90 0.67 -7.96
C ALA A 23 13.99 0.45 -6.74
N SER A 24 13.01 -0.46 -6.81
CA SER A 24 12.15 -0.79 -5.67
C SER A 24 12.91 -1.51 -4.55
N GLN A 25 13.88 -2.37 -4.89
CA GLN A 25 14.74 -3.00 -3.90
C GLN A 25 15.65 -1.97 -3.21
N ASP A 26 16.25 -1.07 -4.00
CA ASP A 26 17.08 0.01 -3.48
C ASP A 26 16.31 0.95 -2.52
N VAL A 27 15.05 1.25 -2.84
CA VAL A 27 14.14 2.01 -1.99
C VAL A 27 13.85 1.29 -0.68
N ALA A 28 13.60 -0.02 -0.72
CA ALA A 28 13.32 -0.81 0.48
C ALA A 28 14.50 -0.81 1.47
N GLU A 29 15.73 -0.68 0.98
CA GLU A 29 16.93 -0.65 1.84
C GLU A 29 17.30 0.77 2.31
N ASN A 30 17.09 1.79 1.48
CA ASN A 30 17.67 3.13 1.71
C ASN A 30 16.66 4.24 2.04
N LEU A 31 15.39 4.12 1.63
CA LEU A 31 14.46 5.27 1.70
C LEU A 31 14.04 5.61 3.13
N SER A 32 13.81 4.58 3.95
CA SER A 32 13.41 4.72 5.35
C SER A 32 14.11 3.63 6.16
N PRO A 33 15.34 3.89 6.66
CA PRO A 33 16.15 2.85 7.28
C PRO A 33 15.47 2.20 8.48
N GLN A 34 15.66 0.89 8.61
CA GLN A 34 15.07 0.07 9.66
C GLN A 34 16.09 -0.27 10.76
N GLY A 35 15.68 -0.03 12.01
CA GLY A 35 16.43 -0.30 13.23
C GLY A 35 15.76 -1.32 14.14
N CYS A 36 14.86 -2.16 13.61
CA CYS A 36 14.08 -3.07 14.45
C CYS A 36 14.95 -4.07 15.22
N ARG A 37 14.95 -3.96 16.56
CA ARG A 37 15.54 -4.94 17.46
C ARG A 37 14.67 -6.18 17.54
N MET A 38 15.29 -7.35 17.36
CA MET A 38 14.61 -8.64 17.46
C MET A 38 14.01 -8.86 18.85
N SER A 39 12.88 -9.57 18.88
CA SER A 39 12.19 -9.95 20.10
C SER A 39 12.10 -11.46 20.25
N TYR A 40 12.26 -11.95 21.48
CA TYR A 40 12.20 -13.37 21.82
C TYR A 40 11.11 -13.62 22.86
N MET A 41 10.36 -14.70 22.70
CA MET A 41 9.21 -15.08 23.54
C MET A 41 9.08 -16.60 23.65
N ASN A 42 8.39 -17.06 24.69
CA ASN A 42 8.05 -18.47 24.91
C ASN A 42 6.52 -18.64 24.84
N PRO A 43 5.95 -18.78 23.63
CA PRO A 43 4.50 -18.73 23.45
C PRO A 43 3.84 -20.07 23.81
N LEU A 44 2.76 -20.00 24.59
CA LEU A 44 1.82 -21.09 24.84
C LEU A 44 0.44 -20.67 24.30
N TYR A 45 -0.10 -21.43 23.35
CA TYR A 45 -1.42 -21.17 22.77
C TYR A 45 -2.45 -22.15 23.32
N ILE A 46 -3.51 -21.62 23.92
CA ILE A 46 -4.61 -22.40 24.51
C ILE A 46 -5.86 -22.22 23.64
N THR A 47 -6.21 -23.24 22.88
CA THR A 47 -7.40 -23.21 22.01
C THR A 47 -8.68 -23.13 22.83
N GLN A 48 -9.55 -22.20 22.46
CA GLN A 48 -10.85 -21.99 23.09
C GLN A 48 -11.88 -23.00 22.55
N THR A 49 -11.84 -24.23 23.04
CA THR A 49 -12.66 -25.34 22.52
C THR A 49 -14.17 -25.17 22.76
N GLN A 50 -14.57 -24.30 23.68
CA GLN A 50 -15.98 -23.97 23.93
C GLN A 50 -16.56 -22.96 22.92
N PHE A 51 -15.71 -22.31 22.14
CA PHE A 51 -16.14 -21.48 21.01
C PHE A 51 -16.31 -22.35 19.76
N ASP A 52 -17.34 -23.19 19.79
CA ASP A 52 -17.62 -24.21 18.79
C ASP A 52 -18.78 -23.80 17.85
N SER A 53 -19.30 -24.77 17.08
CA SER A 53 -20.38 -24.55 16.11
C SER A 53 -21.70 -24.07 16.73
N THR A 54 -21.87 -24.15 18.06
CA THR A 54 -23.02 -23.58 18.76
C THR A 54 -22.99 -22.05 18.77
N TRP A 55 -21.80 -21.44 18.74
CA TRP A 55 -21.62 -19.99 18.67
C TRP A 55 -21.66 -19.47 17.24
N THR A 56 -21.01 -20.18 16.32
CA THR A 56 -20.94 -19.84 14.90
C THR A 56 -20.58 -21.05 14.04
N PRO A 57 -21.22 -21.27 12.88
CA PRO A 57 -20.82 -22.34 11.96
C PRO A 57 -19.37 -22.17 11.46
N LEU A 58 -18.85 -20.95 11.48
CA LEU A 58 -17.47 -20.65 11.10
C LEU A 58 -16.43 -21.24 12.06
N ALA A 59 -16.82 -21.74 13.24
CA ALA A 59 -15.92 -22.42 14.18
C ALA A 59 -15.39 -23.77 13.65
N GLU A 60 -16.02 -24.35 12.62
CA GLU A 60 -15.48 -25.51 11.90
C GLU A 60 -14.29 -25.15 10.99
N ARG A 61 -14.21 -23.88 10.58
CA ARG A 61 -13.16 -23.36 9.70
C ARG A 61 -12.10 -22.59 10.48
N TYR A 62 -12.49 -21.76 11.43
CA TYR A 62 -11.61 -20.85 12.15
C TYR A 62 -11.51 -21.22 13.62
N SER A 63 -10.38 -20.90 14.25
CA SER A 63 -10.16 -21.16 15.66
C SER A 63 -9.82 -19.88 16.42
N LEU A 64 -10.11 -19.89 17.72
CA LEU A 64 -9.79 -18.82 18.64
C LEU A 64 -8.81 -19.38 19.66
N VAL A 65 -7.67 -18.71 19.85
CA VAL A 65 -6.63 -19.13 20.78
C VAL A 65 -6.38 -18.03 21.81
N LEU A 66 -6.08 -18.44 23.04
CA LEU A 66 -5.60 -17.56 24.10
C LEU A 66 -4.08 -17.72 24.21
N TYR A 67 -3.35 -16.63 24.07
CA TYR A 67 -1.91 -16.59 24.26
C TYR A 67 -1.56 -16.51 25.74
N ARG A 68 -0.57 -17.30 26.17
CA ARG A 68 0.13 -17.16 27.45
C ARG A 68 1.63 -17.22 27.24
N GLU A 69 2.39 -16.49 28.06
CA GLU A 69 3.84 -16.66 28.13
C GLU A 69 4.16 -17.81 29.09
N ASP A 70 4.77 -18.87 28.58
CA ASP A 70 5.04 -20.08 29.35
C ASP A 70 5.84 -19.78 30.63
N GLN A 71 5.40 -20.33 31.76
CA GLN A 71 5.93 -20.13 33.13
C GLN A 71 5.67 -18.76 33.78
N TRP A 72 5.17 -17.75 33.06
CA TRP A 72 4.98 -16.39 33.62
C TRP A 72 3.60 -16.15 34.23
N GLU A 73 2.58 -16.83 33.73
CA GLU A 73 1.16 -16.61 34.04
C GLU A 73 0.47 -17.93 34.38
N HIS A 74 -0.36 -17.96 35.43
CA HIS A 74 -1.16 -19.13 35.82
C HIS A 74 -2.68 -18.90 35.75
N GLU A 75 -3.15 -17.65 35.82
CA GLU A 75 -4.57 -17.31 35.73
C GLU A 75 -5.02 -17.17 34.26
N LEU A 76 -6.12 -17.84 33.90
CA LEU A 76 -6.59 -17.90 32.51
C LEU A 76 -7.52 -16.76 32.11
N HIS A 77 -8.29 -16.17 33.04
CA HIS A 77 -9.32 -15.16 32.74
C HIS A 77 -9.42 -14.06 33.81
N GLY A 78 -8.29 -13.71 34.45
CA GLY A 78 -8.23 -12.67 35.49
C GLY A 78 -7.95 -11.26 34.97
N GLY A 79 -7.60 -11.13 33.68
CA GLY A 79 -7.09 -9.92 33.07
C GLY A 79 -8.13 -9.06 32.35
N THR A 80 -7.64 -8.14 31.53
CA THR A 80 -8.45 -7.37 30.57
C THR A 80 -8.39 -8.05 29.20
N PRO A 81 -9.53 -8.36 28.57
CA PRO A 81 -9.53 -9.07 27.30
C PRO A 81 -9.00 -8.17 26.16
N VAL A 82 -8.17 -8.77 25.31
CA VAL A 82 -7.69 -8.20 24.05
C VAL A 82 -7.97 -9.21 22.94
N LEU A 83 -8.60 -8.78 21.84
CA LEU A 83 -8.72 -9.60 20.63
C LEU A 83 -7.75 -9.09 19.56
N PHE A 84 -6.80 -9.94 19.18
CA PHE A 84 -5.93 -9.73 18.05
C PHE A 84 -6.49 -10.39 16.78
N ILE A 85 -6.51 -9.63 15.69
CA ILE A 85 -7.00 -10.05 14.38
C ILE A 85 -5.83 -10.02 13.38
N PRO A 86 -5.39 -11.18 12.86
CA PRO A 86 -4.24 -11.26 11.96
C PRO A 86 -4.54 -10.73 10.56
N GLY A 87 -3.46 -10.50 9.81
CA GLY A 87 -3.51 -10.00 8.44
C GLY A 87 -3.79 -11.07 7.37
N ASN A 88 -3.71 -10.65 6.10
CA ASN A 88 -3.80 -11.55 4.95
C ASN A 88 -2.73 -12.65 5.00
N ALA A 89 -3.13 -13.92 4.86
CA ALA A 89 -2.24 -15.08 5.06
C ALA A 89 -1.45 -15.06 6.39
N GLY A 90 -2.00 -14.38 7.41
CA GLY A 90 -1.46 -14.35 8.76
C GLY A 90 -2.11 -15.40 9.65
N SER A 91 -1.37 -15.84 10.66
CA SER A 91 -1.87 -16.70 11.73
C SER A 91 -1.99 -15.94 13.04
N SER A 92 -2.66 -16.57 14.01
CA SER A 92 -2.75 -16.11 15.40
C SER A 92 -1.38 -15.77 16.00
N GLY A 93 -0.33 -16.44 15.55
CA GLY A 93 1.04 -16.23 16.00
C GLY A 93 1.66 -14.87 15.68
N GLN A 94 0.99 -13.97 14.95
CA GLN A 94 1.46 -12.59 14.76
C GLN A 94 1.41 -11.76 16.07
N VAL A 95 0.54 -12.12 17.03
CA VAL A 95 0.38 -11.38 18.29
C VAL A 95 1.52 -11.60 19.29
N ARG A 96 2.25 -12.72 19.17
CA ARG A 96 3.13 -13.27 20.20
C ARG A 96 4.13 -12.28 20.79
N SER A 97 4.72 -11.43 19.95
CA SER A 97 5.76 -10.50 20.38
C SER A 97 5.18 -9.33 21.16
N ILE A 98 3.95 -8.90 20.85
CA ILE A 98 3.20 -7.88 21.59
C ILE A 98 2.74 -8.47 22.92
N ALA A 99 2.10 -9.64 22.89
CA ALA A 99 1.59 -10.31 24.09
C ALA A 99 2.70 -10.61 25.10
N SER A 100 3.81 -11.20 24.64
CA SER A 100 5.00 -11.43 25.48
C SER A 100 5.59 -10.13 26.07
N SER A 101 5.53 -9.02 25.32
CA SER A 101 5.96 -7.72 25.83
C SER A 101 5.08 -7.25 26.98
N ALA A 102 3.76 -7.39 26.85
CA ALA A 102 2.82 -7.00 27.89
C ALA A 102 3.03 -7.82 29.15
N THR A 103 3.18 -9.14 29.03
CA THR A 103 3.47 -10.02 30.17
C THR A 103 4.75 -9.61 30.88
N ARG A 104 5.84 -9.39 30.14
CA ARG A 104 7.16 -9.04 30.73
C ARG A 104 7.25 -7.61 31.27
N GLN A 105 6.35 -6.72 30.84
CA GLN A 105 6.19 -5.40 31.46
C GLN A 105 5.32 -5.46 32.72
N TYR A 106 4.34 -6.37 32.75
CA TYR A 106 3.45 -6.52 33.91
C TYR A 106 4.11 -7.26 35.08
N TYR A 107 4.85 -8.33 34.79
CA TYR A 107 5.51 -9.17 35.79
C TYR A 107 7.01 -8.81 35.91
N SER A 108 7.48 -8.57 37.13
CA SER A 108 8.91 -8.37 37.41
C SER A 108 9.69 -9.69 37.44
N LYS A 109 9.02 -10.75 37.90
CA LYS A 109 9.45 -12.14 37.91
C LYS A 109 8.22 -13.01 37.62
N PRO A 110 8.37 -14.28 37.21
CA PRO A 110 7.25 -15.18 37.02
C PRO A 110 6.22 -15.10 38.15
N ASN A 111 4.97 -14.78 37.80
CA ASN A 111 3.83 -14.61 38.74
C ASN A 111 3.95 -13.50 39.80
N VAL A 112 4.94 -12.62 39.71
CA VAL A 112 5.11 -11.48 40.62
C VAL A 112 4.90 -10.17 39.86
N PRO A 113 3.72 -9.53 39.99
CA PRO A 113 3.45 -8.23 39.39
C PRO A 113 4.55 -7.22 39.75
N ALA A 114 4.94 -6.38 38.81
CA ALA A 114 5.84 -5.27 39.07
C ALA A 114 5.19 -4.28 40.05
N TYR A 115 5.99 -3.64 40.90
CA TYR A 115 5.48 -2.66 41.87
C TYR A 115 4.71 -1.52 41.19
N GLU A 116 5.18 -1.07 40.02
CA GLU A 116 4.54 -0.01 39.23
C GLU A 116 3.12 -0.39 38.80
N THR A 117 2.90 -1.63 38.36
CA THR A 117 1.58 -2.11 37.90
C THR A 117 0.66 -2.42 39.09
N TRP A 118 1.21 -3.05 40.13
CA TRP A 118 0.47 -3.37 41.35
C TRP A 118 -0.02 -2.12 42.09
N SER A 119 0.85 -1.11 42.27
CA SER A 119 0.51 0.13 42.98
C SER A 119 -0.60 0.93 42.29
N ARG A 120 -0.79 0.75 40.98
CA ARG A 120 -1.83 1.40 40.17
C ARG A 120 -3.06 0.52 39.95
N ASN A 121 -3.14 -0.64 40.61
CA ASN A 121 -4.22 -1.62 40.46
C ASN A 121 -4.47 -2.03 38.98
N MET A 122 -3.40 -2.10 38.18
CA MET A 122 -3.48 -2.54 36.79
C MET A 122 -3.70 -4.05 36.75
N LYS A 123 -4.46 -4.52 35.75
CA LYS A 123 -4.63 -5.95 35.48
C LYS A 123 -3.72 -6.42 34.36
N ALA A 124 -3.37 -7.71 34.37
CA ALA A 124 -2.72 -8.35 33.23
C ALA A 124 -3.65 -8.33 32.00
N LEU A 125 -3.09 -8.53 30.81
CA LEU A 125 -3.86 -8.58 29.56
C LEU A 125 -4.05 -10.03 29.11
N ASP A 126 -5.27 -10.35 28.68
CA ASP A 126 -5.63 -11.66 28.16
C ASP A 126 -5.74 -11.59 26.64
N PHE A 127 -4.67 -11.99 25.94
CA PHE A 127 -4.59 -11.91 24.47
C PHE A 127 -5.27 -13.11 23.80
N PHE A 128 -6.51 -12.92 23.38
CA PHE A 128 -7.15 -13.79 22.41
C PHE A 128 -6.68 -13.42 21.00
N ALA A 129 -6.47 -14.42 20.15
CA ALA A 129 -6.11 -14.24 18.75
C ALA A 129 -6.98 -15.13 17.88
N ALA A 130 -7.57 -14.53 16.84
CA ALA A 130 -8.25 -15.29 15.81
C ALA A 130 -7.22 -16.01 14.92
N ASP A 131 -7.53 -17.24 14.53
CA ASP A 131 -6.78 -17.99 13.53
C ASP A 131 -7.68 -18.30 12.33
N PHE A 132 -7.37 -17.67 11.21
CA PHE A 132 -8.14 -17.78 9.97
C PHE A 132 -7.55 -18.77 8.97
N ASN A 133 -6.73 -19.73 9.43
CA ASN A 133 -6.02 -20.69 8.58
C ASN A 133 -5.20 -20.03 7.46
N GLU A 134 -4.65 -18.84 7.73
CA GLU A 134 -3.89 -18.05 6.76
C GLU A 134 -4.66 -17.81 5.45
N ASP A 135 -5.97 -17.57 5.55
CA ASP A 135 -6.81 -17.19 4.40
C ASP A 135 -6.34 -15.88 3.73
N LEU A 136 -6.54 -15.82 2.41
CA LEU A 136 -6.08 -14.72 1.56
C LEU A 136 -7.09 -13.56 1.49
N SER A 137 -7.34 -12.91 2.62
CA SER A 137 -8.36 -11.87 2.78
C SER A 137 -8.14 -10.59 1.96
N ALA A 138 -6.91 -10.31 1.50
CA ALA A 138 -6.63 -9.13 0.67
C ALA A 138 -7.28 -9.21 -0.73
N PHE A 139 -7.59 -10.41 -1.22
CA PHE A 139 -8.02 -10.65 -2.60
C PHE A 139 -9.51 -11.01 -2.74
N HIS A 140 -10.22 -11.23 -1.63
CA HIS A 140 -11.56 -11.82 -1.67
C HIS A 140 -12.48 -11.21 -0.60
N GLY A 141 -13.54 -10.53 -1.05
CA GLY A 141 -14.49 -9.83 -0.18
C GLY A 141 -15.28 -10.75 0.77
N PRO A 142 -15.84 -11.89 0.31
CA PRO A 142 -16.55 -12.83 1.18
C PRO A 142 -15.68 -13.39 2.30
N THR A 143 -14.38 -13.60 2.05
CA THR A 143 -13.44 -14.00 3.11
C THR A 143 -13.34 -12.93 4.20
N LEU A 144 -13.24 -11.64 3.85
CA LEU A 144 -13.25 -10.55 4.84
C LEU A 144 -14.56 -10.48 5.62
N GLN A 145 -15.70 -10.73 4.96
CA GLN A 145 -17.01 -10.76 5.61
C GLN A 145 -17.09 -11.91 6.61
N ALA A 146 -16.67 -13.13 6.24
CA ALA A 146 -16.61 -14.28 7.14
C ALA A 146 -15.69 -14.03 8.34
N GLN A 147 -14.51 -13.42 8.12
CA GLN A 147 -13.61 -13.03 9.22
C GLN A 147 -14.27 -12.01 10.17
N THR A 148 -15.04 -11.06 9.62
CA THR A 148 -15.78 -10.07 10.42
C THR A 148 -16.89 -10.73 11.25
N GLU A 149 -17.68 -11.63 10.65
CA GLU A 149 -18.72 -12.37 11.35
C GLU A 149 -18.15 -13.25 12.47
N TYR A 150 -17.07 -13.97 12.19
CA TYR A 150 -16.37 -14.79 13.18
C TYR A 150 -15.87 -13.94 14.35
N CYS A 151 -15.23 -12.81 14.09
CA CYS A 151 -14.74 -11.90 15.14
C CYS A 151 -15.88 -11.29 15.96
N ALA A 152 -17.01 -10.94 15.35
CA ALA A 152 -18.17 -10.43 16.09
C ALA A 152 -18.69 -11.47 17.10
N ARG A 153 -18.75 -12.74 16.69
CA ARG A 153 -19.13 -13.86 17.57
C ARG A 153 -18.06 -14.16 18.62
N ALA A 154 -16.78 -14.04 18.26
CA ALA A 154 -15.67 -14.23 19.18
C ALA A 154 -15.68 -13.16 20.30
N ILE A 155 -16.00 -11.91 19.99
CA ILE A 155 -16.16 -10.85 21.01
C ILE A 155 -17.25 -11.22 22.01
N ALA A 156 -18.43 -11.65 21.53
CA ALA A 156 -19.53 -12.05 22.40
C ALA A 156 -19.15 -13.24 23.29
N TYR A 157 -18.44 -14.25 22.74
CA TYR A 157 -17.92 -15.38 23.51
C TYR A 157 -16.90 -14.94 24.56
N ILE A 158 -15.88 -14.16 24.16
CA ILE A 158 -14.83 -13.69 25.07
C ILE A 158 -15.47 -12.95 26.25
N LEU A 159 -16.34 -11.98 25.98
CA LEU A 159 -16.97 -11.18 27.03
C LEU A 159 -17.87 -12.01 27.96
N SER A 160 -18.41 -13.15 27.52
CA SER A 160 -19.16 -14.06 28.38
C SER A 160 -18.30 -14.75 29.45
N LEU A 161 -16.97 -14.76 29.28
CA LEU A 161 -16.00 -15.29 30.24
C LEU A 161 -15.63 -14.29 31.34
N TYR A 162 -16.03 -13.02 31.19
CA TYR A 162 -15.67 -11.92 32.09
C TYR A 162 -16.89 -11.34 32.82
N PRO A 163 -16.69 -10.55 33.90
CA PRO A 163 -17.78 -9.84 34.56
C PRO A 163 -18.59 -8.94 33.60
N PRO A 164 -19.89 -8.72 33.88
CA PRO A 164 -20.72 -7.88 33.03
C PRO A 164 -20.16 -6.46 32.93
N ASN A 165 -20.37 -5.81 31.79
CA ASN A 165 -19.84 -4.48 31.42
C ASN A 165 -18.31 -4.41 31.20
N THR A 166 -17.62 -5.55 31.13
CA THR A 166 -16.23 -5.59 30.64
C THR A 166 -16.20 -5.17 29.17
N THR A 167 -15.29 -4.27 28.80
CA THR A 167 -15.03 -3.88 27.41
C THR A 167 -13.74 -4.53 26.90
N ILE A 168 -13.63 -4.76 25.59
CA ILE A 168 -12.50 -5.44 24.94
C ILE A 168 -11.64 -4.47 24.12
N ILE A 169 -10.32 -4.63 24.14
CA ILE A 169 -9.40 -3.91 23.25
C ILE A 169 -9.23 -4.72 21.96
N ILE A 170 -9.34 -4.10 20.78
CA ILE A 170 -9.12 -4.78 19.50
C ILE A 170 -7.77 -4.34 18.89
N MET A 171 -6.98 -5.31 18.46
CA MET A 171 -5.75 -5.07 17.71
C MET A 171 -5.85 -5.71 16.34
N GLY A 172 -5.69 -4.94 15.27
CA GLY A 172 -5.75 -5.43 13.90
C GLY A 172 -4.44 -5.20 13.16
N HIS A 173 -3.90 -6.23 12.53
CA HIS A 173 -2.71 -6.11 11.67
C HIS A 173 -3.09 -6.27 10.20
N SER A 174 -2.61 -5.38 9.32
CA SER A 174 -2.88 -5.44 7.87
C SER A 174 -4.39 -5.52 7.59
N MET A 175 -4.86 -6.48 6.80
CA MET A 175 -6.29 -6.71 6.56
C MET A 175 -7.11 -7.02 7.84
N GLY A 176 -6.47 -7.47 8.93
CA GLY A 176 -7.13 -7.65 10.22
C GLY A 176 -7.58 -6.34 10.86
N GLY A 177 -6.94 -5.21 10.53
CA GLY A 177 -7.42 -3.89 10.91
C GLY A 177 -8.67 -3.46 10.14
N ILE A 178 -8.82 -3.90 8.88
CA ILE A 178 -10.05 -3.70 8.11
C ILE A 178 -11.19 -4.48 8.77
N VAL A 179 -10.96 -5.74 9.13
CA VAL A 179 -11.92 -6.55 9.91
C VAL A 179 -12.27 -5.86 11.22
N ALA A 180 -11.28 -5.36 11.97
CA ALA A 180 -11.50 -4.65 13.23
C ALA A 180 -12.41 -3.42 13.07
N THR A 181 -12.19 -2.60 12.04
CA THR A 181 -13.05 -1.44 11.75
C THR A 181 -14.45 -1.83 11.27
N SER A 182 -14.61 -2.97 10.60
CA SER A 182 -15.92 -3.50 10.17
C SER A 182 -16.81 -3.97 11.33
N LEU A 183 -16.25 -4.11 12.54
CA LEU A 183 -17.00 -4.49 13.76
C LEU A 183 -17.75 -3.31 14.39
N LEU A 184 -17.56 -2.09 13.88
CA LEU A 184 -18.21 -0.88 14.37
C LEU A 184 -19.59 -0.68 13.72
N PRO A 185 -20.54 -0.02 14.40
CA PRO A 185 -20.44 0.50 15.77
C PRO A 185 -20.58 -0.60 16.82
N SER A 186 -19.84 -0.49 17.93
CA SER A 186 -19.95 -1.43 19.07
C SER A 186 -19.67 -0.74 20.40
N LYS A 187 -20.56 -0.96 21.37
CA LYS A 187 -20.40 -0.48 22.77
C LYS A 187 -19.40 -1.31 23.57
N ASP A 188 -19.12 -2.53 23.10
CA ASP A 188 -18.30 -3.50 23.83
C ASP A 188 -16.80 -3.26 23.55
N ILE A 189 -16.47 -2.54 22.48
CA ILE A 189 -15.10 -2.24 22.09
C ILE A 189 -14.60 -0.99 22.82
N ALA A 190 -13.49 -1.14 23.55
CA ALA A 190 -12.90 -0.06 24.33
C ALA A 190 -12.12 0.94 23.45
N ALA A 191 -11.27 0.41 22.57
CA ALA A 191 -10.41 1.11 21.64
C ALA A 191 -9.90 0.13 20.57
N ILE A 192 -9.50 0.65 19.40
CA ILE A 192 -8.88 -0.13 18.32
C ILE A 192 -7.47 0.39 18.03
N ILE A 193 -6.49 -0.50 18.05
CA ILE A 193 -5.13 -0.23 17.57
C ILE A 193 -4.93 -1.00 16.26
N THR A 194 -4.76 -0.27 15.16
CA THR A 194 -4.47 -0.87 13.85
C THR A 194 -3.00 -0.71 13.50
N MET A 195 -2.41 -1.72 12.85
CA MET A 195 -0.99 -1.79 12.54
C MET A 195 -0.84 -2.15 11.06
N SER A 196 -0.12 -1.31 10.30
CA SER A 196 0.07 -1.44 8.85
C SER A 196 -1.23 -1.75 8.09
N THR A 197 -2.34 -1.15 8.52
CA THR A 197 -3.69 -1.41 7.98
C THR A 197 -3.99 -0.43 6.85
N PRO A 198 -4.30 -0.88 5.63
CA PRO A 198 -4.57 0.01 4.50
C PRO A 198 -6.01 0.57 4.57
N HIS A 199 -6.29 1.58 5.40
CA HIS A 199 -7.62 2.16 5.59
C HIS A 199 -8.27 2.82 4.36
N THR A 200 -7.50 3.43 3.45
CA THR A 200 -8.07 4.24 2.35
C THR A 200 -8.15 3.51 1.00
N LEU A 201 -7.22 2.60 0.75
CA LEU A 201 -7.07 1.95 -0.55
C LEU A 201 -6.71 0.48 -0.38
N PRO A 202 -7.50 -0.46 -0.94
CA PRO A 202 -7.18 -1.86 -0.83
C PRO A 202 -5.89 -2.19 -1.61
N PRO A 203 -5.03 -3.08 -1.07
CA PRO A 203 -3.78 -3.47 -1.70
C PRO A 203 -4.01 -4.22 -3.01
N ALA A 204 -5.12 -4.97 -3.08
CA ALA A 204 -5.56 -5.68 -4.27
C ALA A 204 -7.00 -5.31 -4.60
N ARG A 205 -7.26 -4.90 -5.85
CA ARG A 205 -8.52 -4.26 -6.27
C ARG A 205 -9.33 -5.11 -7.24
N PHE A 206 -9.21 -6.44 -7.11
CA PHE A 206 -9.77 -7.43 -8.05
C PHE A 206 -11.20 -7.88 -7.75
N ASP A 207 -11.73 -7.56 -6.56
CA ASP A 207 -13.09 -7.91 -6.14
C ASP A 207 -13.84 -6.65 -5.75
N GLN A 208 -15.01 -6.43 -6.35
CA GLN A 208 -15.88 -5.29 -6.07
C GLN A 208 -16.29 -5.24 -4.59
N ARG A 209 -16.52 -6.41 -3.97
CA ARG A 209 -16.98 -6.50 -2.57
C ARG A 209 -15.95 -5.97 -1.57
N VAL A 210 -14.66 -6.03 -1.91
CA VAL A 210 -13.60 -5.43 -1.09
C VAL A 210 -13.73 -3.90 -1.09
N ASP A 211 -13.95 -3.28 -2.26
CA ASP A 211 -14.18 -1.83 -2.38
C ASP A 211 -15.46 -1.41 -1.59
N GLU A 212 -16.51 -2.24 -1.59
CA GLU A 212 -17.74 -2.00 -0.82
C GLU A 212 -17.52 -2.02 0.69
N ILE A 213 -16.70 -2.96 1.20
CA ILE A 213 -16.30 -3.01 2.62
C ILE A 213 -15.54 -1.74 3.00
N TYR A 214 -14.59 -1.30 2.17
CA TYR A 214 -13.82 -0.08 2.43
C TYR A 214 -14.68 1.17 2.42
N ALA A 215 -15.65 1.26 1.49
CA ALA A 215 -16.60 2.37 1.44
C ALA A 215 -17.46 2.41 2.71
N ARG A 216 -17.96 1.26 3.18
CA ARG A 216 -18.71 1.14 4.44
C ARG A 216 -17.85 1.52 5.64
N ASN A 217 -16.64 0.98 5.76
CA ASN A 217 -15.75 1.27 6.89
C ASN A 217 -15.39 2.74 6.96
N ARG A 218 -15.20 3.40 5.81
CA ARG A 218 -15.01 4.85 5.78
C ARG A 218 -16.18 5.62 6.40
N GLU A 219 -17.42 5.23 6.09
CA GLU A 219 -18.61 5.86 6.68
C GLU A 219 -18.70 5.60 8.19
N LEU A 220 -18.44 4.36 8.62
CA LEU A 220 -18.39 3.99 10.04
C LEU A 220 -17.31 4.79 10.79
N LEU A 221 -16.12 4.95 10.21
CA LEU A 221 -15.02 5.68 10.82
C LEU A 221 -15.33 7.17 11.05
N LEU A 222 -16.21 7.75 10.23
CA LEU A 222 -16.67 9.15 10.36
C LEU A 222 -17.76 9.33 11.43
N GLN A 223 -18.58 8.30 11.69
CA GLN A 223 -19.74 8.39 12.57
C GLN A 223 -19.50 7.78 13.97
N ASP A 224 -18.73 6.69 14.06
CA ASP A 224 -18.54 5.96 15.30
C ASP A 224 -17.55 6.66 16.24
N SER A 225 -17.85 6.64 17.54
CA SER A 225 -17.10 7.40 18.53
C SER A 225 -15.92 6.64 19.16
N THR A 226 -15.79 5.32 18.94
CA THR A 226 -14.73 4.47 19.52
C THR A 226 -13.34 5.01 19.18
N PRO A 227 -12.42 5.20 20.13
CA PRO A 227 -11.05 5.67 19.83
C PRO A 227 -10.29 4.70 18.93
N ILE A 228 -9.68 5.22 17.86
CA ILE A 228 -8.87 4.43 16.92
C ILE A 228 -7.52 5.11 16.69
N LEU A 229 -6.46 4.32 16.86
CA LEU A 229 -5.10 4.71 16.51
C LEU A 229 -4.55 3.76 15.44
N SER A 230 -3.94 4.33 14.39
CA SER A 230 -3.29 3.59 13.31
C SER A 230 -1.79 3.82 13.29
N LEU A 231 -1.04 2.73 13.42
CA LEU A 231 0.42 2.70 13.31
C LEU A 231 0.83 2.28 11.90
N CYS A 232 1.63 3.12 11.24
CA CYS A 232 2.06 2.92 9.86
C CYS A 232 3.57 2.76 9.74
N GLY A 233 4.04 1.79 8.95
CA GLY A 233 5.47 1.50 8.77
C GLY A 233 6.24 2.51 7.92
N GLY A 234 5.53 3.40 7.22
CA GLY A 234 6.12 4.39 6.32
C GLY A 234 6.59 3.77 5.01
N ALA A 235 7.68 4.30 4.46
CA ALA A 235 8.20 3.86 3.18
C ALA A 235 8.92 2.50 3.21
N MET A 236 9.23 1.99 4.40
CA MET A 236 9.79 0.64 4.61
C MET A 236 8.76 -0.46 4.36
N ASP A 237 7.47 -0.15 4.49
CA ASP A 237 6.39 -1.06 4.10
C ASP A 237 6.29 -1.11 2.56
N THR A 238 6.69 -2.24 1.99
CA THR A 238 6.65 -2.48 0.54
C THR A 238 5.40 -3.24 0.10
N MET A 239 4.57 -3.73 1.03
CA MET A 239 3.34 -4.46 0.71
C MET A 239 2.17 -3.49 0.47
N ILE A 240 2.10 -2.41 1.25
CA ILE A 240 1.08 -1.37 1.08
C ILE A 240 1.72 0.01 0.89
N PRO A 241 1.18 0.86 0.00
CA PRO A 241 1.62 2.25 -0.07
C PRO A 241 1.34 2.99 1.25
N SER A 242 2.28 3.81 1.71
CA SER A 242 2.20 4.50 3.01
C SER A 242 0.94 5.37 3.17
N GLU A 243 0.49 6.02 2.10
CA GLU A 243 -0.75 6.81 2.03
C GLU A 243 -2.01 5.98 2.27
N SER A 244 -1.97 4.67 2.00
CA SER A 244 -3.11 3.79 2.20
C SER A 244 -3.41 3.55 3.68
N CYS A 245 -2.39 3.70 4.53
CA CYS A 245 -2.47 3.43 5.97
C CYS A 245 -3.09 4.59 6.78
N ILE A 246 -3.22 5.77 6.19
CA ILE A 246 -3.70 6.96 6.90
C ILE A 246 -5.22 6.84 7.15
N LEU A 247 -5.67 7.09 8.38
CA LEU A 247 -7.10 7.16 8.70
C LEU A 247 -7.76 8.35 7.98
N PRO A 248 -9.01 8.21 7.51
CA PRO A 248 -9.73 9.34 6.91
C PRO A 248 -9.88 10.47 7.94
N LEU A 249 -9.68 11.71 7.48
CA LEU A 249 -9.75 12.91 8.32
C LEU A 249 -11.16 13.08 8.91
N SER A 250 -11.21 13.33 10.21
CA SER A 250 -12.40 13.85 10.87
C SER A 250 -12.55 15.34 10.54
N ILE A 251 -13.76 15.77 10.18
CA ILE A 251 -14.06 17.17 9.86
C ILE A 251 -13.98 17.98 11.18
N GLU A 252 -13.13 19.02 11.22
CA GLU A 252 -13.02 19.93 12.36
C GLU A 252 -14.37 20.61 12.67
N GLY A 253 -14.74 20.67 13.96
CA GLY A 253 -15.88 21.48 14.44
C GLY A 253 -17.10 20.74 15.00
N LEU A 254 -17.10 19.40 15.05
CA LEU A 254 -18.09 18.59 15.79
C LEU A 254 -17.41 17.80 16.92
N ASP A 255 -18.16 17.03 17.70
CA ASP A 255 -17.67 16.08 18.72
C ASP A 255 -16.84 14.97 18.04
N VAL A 256 -15.61 15.31 17.65
CA VAL A 256 -14.79 14.54 16.72
C VAL A 256 -14.33 13.24 17.39
N PRO A 257 -14.60 12.07 16.79
CA PRO A 257 -14.09 10.82 17.33
C PRO A 257 -12.56 10.80 17.26
N TYR A 258 -11.90 10.29 18.31
CA TYR A 258 -10.44 10.17 18.31
C TYR A 258 -9.96 9.26 17.18
N ARG A 259 -9.27 9.87 16.22
CA ARG A 259 -8.68 9.23 15.04
C ARG A 259 -7.27 9.76 14.92
N ARG A 260 -6.28 8.89 15.13
CA ARG A 260 -4.88 9.29 15.01
C ARG A 260 -4.09 8.32 14.16
N THR A 261 -3.38 8.85 13.18
CA THR A 261 -2.37 8.09 12.42
C THR A 261 -1.00 8.47 12.95
N VAL A 262 -0.15 7.49 13.21
CA VAL A 262 1.25 7.71 13.62
C VAL A 262 2.15 6.79 12.83
N PHE A 263 3.14 7.38 12.15
CA PHE A 263 4.17 6.61 11.46
C PHE A 263 5.28 6.21 12.42
N SER A 264 5.83 5.01 12.27
CA SER A 264 6.88 4.46 13.15
C SER A 264 8.17 5.30 13.15
N SER A 265 8.44 6.04 12.07
CA SER A 265 9.55 6.99 11.99
C SER A 265 9.33 8.25 12.85
N ALA A 266 8.07 8.62 13.08
CA ALA A 266 7.68 9.74 13.93
C ALA A 266 7.42 9.33 15.38
N LEU A 267 7.02 8.08 15.61
CA LEU A 267 6.72 7.51 16.91
C LEU A 267 7.90 7.77 17.87
N GLU A 268 7.66 8.60 18.89
CA GLU A 268 8.69 9.02 19.83
C GLU A 268 9.32 7.79 20.50
N GLY A 269 10.66 7.74 20.55
CA GLY A 269 11.43 6.62 21.07
C GLY A 269 11.47 5.35 20.21
N ALA A 270 10.84 5.34 19.03
CA ALA A 270 11.04 4.32 18.01
C ALA A 270 11.87 4.86 16.82
N TRP A 271 11.46 6.00 16.26
CA TRP A 271 12.16 6.74 15.19
C TRP A 271 12.74 5.87 14.07
N THR A 272 12.01 4.85 13.64
CA THR A 272 12.49 3.87 12.68
C THR A 272 11.44 3.51 11.64
N GLY A 273 11.86 3.34 10.38
CA GLY A 273 11.03 2.70 9.37
C GLY A 273 10.81 1.24 9.73
N VAL A 274 9.57 0.75 9.56
CA VAL A 274 9.22 -0.62 9.91
C VAL A 274 8.51 -1.28 8.73
N GLY A 275 9.04 -2.43 8.29
CA GLY A 275 8.40 -3.22 7.24
C GLY A 275 7.03 -3.77 7.62
N HIS A 276 6.29 -4.28 6.63
CA HIS A 276 4.91 -4.75 6.84
C HIS A 276 4.82 -5.82 7.92
N ARG A 277 5.73 -6.80 7.90
CA ARG A 277 5.72 -7.94 8.84
C ARG A 277 6.38 -7.59 10.15
N GLU A 278 7.36 -6.70 10.09
CA GLU A 278 8.15 -6.17 11.19
C GLU A 278 7.28 -5.41 12.18
N MET A 279 6.17 -4.82 11.72
CA MET A 279 5.26 -4.02 12.54
C MET A 279 4.81 -4.71 13.83
N VAL A 280 4.63 -6.04 13.83
CA VAL A 280 4.13 -6.79 14.98
C VAL A 280 5.22 -7.35 15.91
N TRP A 281 6.49 -7.31 15.50
CA TRP A 281 7.61 -7.87 16.30
C TRP A 281 8.76 -6.90 16.54
N CYS A 282 8.84 -5.81 15.78
CA CYS A 282 9.83 -4.76 15.96
C CYS A 282 9.75 -4.25 17.39
N HIS A 283 10.84 -4.42 18.15
CA HIS A 283 10.80 -4.16 19.58
C HIS A 283 10.41 -2.72 19.93
N GLN A 284 10.95 -1.75 19.19
CA GLN A 284 10.66 -0.32 19.33
C GLN A 284 9.16 0.01 19.23
N VAL A 285 8.41 -0.72 18.41
CA VAL A 285 6.96 -0.52 18.23
C VAL A 285 6.16 -1.37 19.20
N ARG A 286 6.40 -2.69 19.23
CA ARG A 286 5.59 -3.63 20.03
C ARG A 286 5.61 -3.29 21.52
N TRP A 287 6.73 -2.77 22.03
CA TRP A 287 6.88 -2.44 23.45
C TRP A 287 5.92 -1.32 23.83
N ARG A 288 5.77 -0.31 22.97
CA ARG A 288 4.85 0.82 23.16
C ARG A 288 3.40 0.41 22.97
N VAL A 289 3.11 -0.43 21.98
CA VAL A 289 1.76 -0.98 21.76
C VAL A 289 1.30 -1.79 22.98
N ALA A 290 2.17 -2.64 23.52
CA ALA A 290 1.88 -3.42 24.71
C ALA A 290 1.64 -2.50 25.92
N ARG A 291 2.49 -1.48 26.12
CA ARG A 291 2.33 -0.54 27.23
C ARG A 291 1.04 0.29 27.13
N ALA A 292 0.70 0.77 25.92
CA ALA A 292 -0.55 1.46 25.66
C ALA A 292 -1.77 0.58 26.00
N ALA A 293 -1.75 -0.68 25.57
CA ALA A 293 -2.84 -1.62 25.86
C ALA A 293 -2.99 -1.93 27.36
N MET A 294 -1.87 -2.05 28.09
CA MET A 294 -1.89 -2.24 29.54
C MET A 294 -2.50 -1.03 30.25
N GLU A 295 -2.17 0.18 29.82
CA GLU A 295 -2.66 1.41 30.42
C GLU A 295 -4.14 1.66 30.06
N LEU A 296 -4.59 1.23 28.89
CA LEU A 296 -6.02 1.24 28.55
C LEU A 296 -6.87 0.38 29.48
N SER A 297 -6.29 -0.63 30.15
CA SER A 297 -7.04 -1.52 31.06
C SER A 297 -7.61 -0.81 32.30
N ILE A 298 -7.02 0.31 32.70
CA ILE A 298 -7.46 1.10 33.86
C ILE A 298 -8.35 2.29 33.46
N ALA A 299 -8.51 2.55 32.16
CA ALA A 299 -9.25 3.70 31.66
C ALA A 299 -10.76 3.47 31.73
N THR A 300 -11.46 4.35 32.45
CA THR A 300 -12.90 4.25 32.68
C THR A 300 -13.70 5.08 31.68
N SER A 301 -13.15 6.20 31.24
CA SER A 301 -13.79 7.12 30.32
C SER A 301 -13.17 7.07 28.92
N LYS A 302 -13.93 7.51 27.91
CA LYS A 302 -13.43 7.61 26.54
C LYS A 302 -12.27 8.60 26.44
N THR A 303 -12.37 9.77 27.08
CA THR A 303 -11.32 10.80 27.08
C THR A 303 -10.02 10.31 27.71
N GLU A 304 -10.08 9.50 28.78
CA GLU A 304 -8.88 8.86 29.36
C GLU A 304 -8.19 7.94 28.34
N ARG A 305 -8.97 7.15 27.59
CA ARG A 305 -8.42 6.25 26.57
C ARG A 305 -7.70 7.01 25.46
N GLU A 306 -8.25 8.15 25.06
CA GLU A 306 -7.65 9.05 24.07
C GLU A 306 -6.31 9.63 24.56
N VAL A 307 -6.28 10.12 25.81
CA VAL A 307 -5.07 10.62 26.47
C VAL A 307 -4.00 9.52 26.59
N ILE A 308 -4.39 8.28 26.92
CA ILE A 308 -3.46 7.15 27.03
C ILE A 308 -2.86 6.78 25.68
N LEU A 309 -3.70 6.71 24.63
CA LEU A 309 -3.24 6.43 23.27
C LEU A 309 -2.26 7.51 22.80
N ASP A 310 -2.57 8.78 23.04
CA ASP A 310 -1.67 9.89 22.70
C ASP A 310 -0.36 9.82 23.52
N LYS A 311 -0.43 9.58 24.82
CA LYS A 311 0.76 9.50 25.69
C LYS A 311 1.77 8.45 25.21
N TRP A 312 1.30 7.24 24.86
CA TRP A 312 2.20 6.12 24.55
C TRP A 312 2.55 5.98 23.07
N LEU A 313 1.67 6.44 22.19
CA LEU A 313 1.79 6.29 20.74
C LEU A 313 1.79 7.64 20.00
N ARG A 314 2.37 8.68 20.61
CA ARG A 314 2.57 10.03 20.04
C ARG A 314 3.69 10.09 19.00
N ASP A 315 3.53 11.06 18.10
CA ASP A 315 4.47 11.42 17.02
C ASP A 315 5.17 12.78 17.24
N GLY A 316 4.86 13.46 18.34
CA GLY A 316 5.47 14.74 18.72
C GLY A 316 5.02 15.96 17.92
N HIS A 317 3.95 15.87 17.12
CA HIS A 317 3.38 17.03 16.41
C HIS A 317 2.32 17.76 17.22
N THR A 318 1.69 17.08 18.18
CA THR A 318 0.76 17.70 19.13
C THR A 318 1.45 17.91 20.47
N LEU A 319 1.01 18.94 21.20
CA LEU A 319 1.42 19.10 22.59
C LEU A 319 0.98 17.89 23.42
N PRO A 320 1.77 17.49 24.43
CA PRO A 320 1.34 16.46 25.35
C PRO A 320 0.03 16.86 26.03
N PRO A 321 -0.85 15.88 26.35
CA PRO A 321 -2.03 16.12 27.16
C PRO A 321 -1.63 16.88 28.43
N ALA A 322 -2.38 17.93 28.77
CA ALA A 322 -2.14 18.67 30.00
C ALA A 322 -2.39 17.74 31.19
N GLU A 323 -1.32 17.29 31.86
CA GLU A 323 -1.46 16.78 33.21
C GLU A 323 -1.86 17.98 34.09
N GLU A 324 -2.83 17.81 35.00
CA GLU A 324 -3.13 18.78 36.05
C GLU A 324 -1.88 18.93 36.93
N ILE A 325 -0.95 19.77 36.51
CA ILE A 325 0.17 20.20 37.33
C ILE A 325 -0.48 21.05 38.42
N ASP A 326 -0.35 20.65 39.68
CA ASP A 326 -0.86 21.38 40.84
C ASP A 326 -0.35 22.84 40.82
N VAL A 327 -1.20 23.77 40.34
CA VAL A 327 -0.86 25.19 40.05
C VAL A 327 -0.83 26.04 41.34
N SER A 328 -0.80 25.41 42.50
CA SER A 328 -1.02 26.09 43.79
C SER A 328 0.23 26.78 44.37
N GLY A 329 1.36 26.83 43.64
CA GLY A 329 2.63 27.37 44.14
C GLY A 329 3.09 28.63 43.43
N SER A 330 2.87 29.81 44.03
CA SER A 330 3.63 31.02 43.71
C SER A 330 5.13 30.75 43.95
N PHE A 331 5.90 30.49 42.89
CA PHE A 331 7.34 30.25 42.97
C PHE A 331 8.07 31.56 43.28
N SER A 332 8.58 31.69 44.50
CA SER A 332 9.55 32.73 44.88
C SER A 332 10.92 32.06 45.04
N PRO A 333 11.89 32.29 44.15
CA PRO A 333 13.23 31.73 44.31
C PRO A 333 13.92 32.31 45.56
N SER A 334 14.71 31.52 46.27
CA SER A 334 15.61 32.01 47.32
C SER A 334 16.84 32.69 46.68
N GLU A 335 17.27 33.84 47.22
CA GLU A 335 18.32 34.71 46.62
C GLU A 335 19.64 33.98 46.33
N ASP A 336 20.02 32.98 47.12
CA ASP A 336 21.28 32.21 46.95
C ASP A 336 21.27 31.19 45.80
N SER A 337 20.14 31.03 45.10
CA SER A 337 19.93 29.97 44.10
C SER A 337 19.74 30.48 42.66
N VAL A 338 19.94 31.78 42.41
CA VAL A 338 19.68 32.41 41.10
C VAL A 338 20.98 32.82 40.42
N SER A 339 21.14 32.49 39.13
CA SER A 339 22.24 32.99 38.30
C SER A 339 21.72 33.59 37.00
N VAL A 340 22.33 34.69 36.57
CA VAL A 340 21.93 35.43 35.37
C VAL A 340 22.88 35.09 34.24
N VAL A 341 22.33 34.64 33.11
CA VAL A 341 23.08 34.39 31.87
C VAL A 341 23.28 35.73 31.16
N PRO A 342 24.50 36.06 30.69
CA PRO A 342 24.74 37.31 29.98
C PRO A 342 23.85 37.47 28.73
N PRO A 343 23.42 38.69 28.36
CA PRO A 343 22.62 38.92 27.16
C PRO A 343 23.28 38.37 25.90
N GLY A 344 22.49 37.68 25.08
CA GLY A 344 22.96 37.06 23.82
C GLY A 344 23.76 35.77 23.97
N GLN A 345 24.07 35.33 25.21
CA GLN A 345 24.69 34.04 25.45
C GLN A 345 23.64 32.94 25.66
N ARG A 346 24.07 31.69 25.43
CA ARG A 346 23.26 30.49 25.63
C ARG A 346 23.53 29.91 27.01
N LEU A 347 22.50 29.34 27.63
CA LEU A 347 22.67 28.49 28.79
C LEU A 347 23.24 27.16 28.32
N VAL A 348 24.45 26.80 28.78
CA VAL A 348 25.08 25.51 28.50
C VAL A 348 25.53 24.93 29.83
N LEU A 349 24.93 23.82 30.26
CA LEU A 349 25.37 23.09 31.45
C LEU A 349 25.68 21.65 31.10
N THR A 350 26.90 21.24 31.42
CA THR A 350 27.36 19.86 31.38
C THR A 350 27.34 19.29 32.78
N GLN A 351 26.68 18.15 32.99
CA GLN A 351 26.63 17.46 34.28
C GLN A 351 26.13 18.36 35.43
N PRO A 352 24.88 18.87 35.38
CA PRO A 352 24.33 19.71 36.44
C PRO A 352 24.30 18.96 37.78
N ARG A 353 24.86 19.54 38.85
CA ARG A 353 24.97 18.92 40.21
C ARG A 353 24.26 19.69 41.32
N ARG A 354 23.71 20.87 41.02
CA ARG A 354 23.05 21.74 42.00
C ARG A 354 21.71 22.16 41.46
N SER A 355 20.72 22.22 42.34
CA SER A 355 19.44 22.84 42.05
C SER A 355 19.64 24.37 42.02
N GLN A 356 19.48 24.96 40.85
CA GLN A 356 19.73 26.38 40.59
C GLN A 356 18.78 26.90 39.52
N THR A 357 18.38 28.16 39.65
CA THR A 357 17.58 28.87 38.65
C THR A 357 18.49 29.70 37.76
N HIS A 358 18.39 29.53 36.44
CA HIS A 358 19.12 30.33 35.46
C HIS A 358 18.16 31.30 34.76
N LEU A 359 18.44 32.60 34.84
CA LEU A 359 17.66 33.66 34.20
C LEU A 359 18.32 34.07 32.89
N LEU A 360 17.57 33.95 31.78
CA LEU A 360 17.99 34.43 30.46
C LEU A 360 17.23 35.72 30.11
N PRO A 361 17.92 36.84 29.85
CA PRO A 361 17.27 38.10 29.51
C PRO A 361 16.62 38.03 28.13
N VAL A 362 15.34 38.40 28.05
CA VAL A 362 14.62 38.48 26.77
C VAL A 362 15.05 39.76 26.04
N SER A 363 15.38 39.65 24.75
CA SER A 363 15.82 40.75 23.90
C SER A 363 14.74 41.15 22.89
N THR A 364 14.82 42.37 22.34
CA THR A 364 13.90 42.85 21.29
C THR A 364 14.03 42.08 19.97
N HIS A 365 15.15 41.41 19.75
CA HIS A 365 15.41 40.61 18.54
C HIS A 365 15.10 39.11 18.71
N SER A 366 14.83 38.66 19.94
CA SER A 366 14.47 37.26 20.22
C SER A 366 12.97 37.06 20.14
N SER A 367 12.53 36.14 19.29
CA SER A 367 11.12 35.79 19.13
C SER A 367 10.75 34.47 19.81
N ARG A 368 11.72 33.54 19.91
CA ARG A 368 11.50 32.17 20.41
C ARG A 368 12.62 31.71 21.31
N PHE A 369 12.24 30.99 22.36
CA PHE A 369 13.14 30.29 23.25
C PHE A 369 13.10 28.80 22.94
N ILE A 370 14.27 28.16 22.87
CA ILE A 370 14.42 26.72 22.69
C ILE A 370 15.32 26.15 23.79
N LEU A 371 14.95 24.98 24.30
CA LEU A 371 15.69 24.25 25.33
C LEU A 371 15.80 22.77 24.94
N PHE A 372 17.01 22.24 25.04
CA PHE A 372 17.35 20.83 24.88
C PHE A 372 17.77 20.24 26.22
N VAL A 373 17.22 19.08 26.57
CA VAL A 373 17.54 18.36 27.81
C VAL A 373 17.80 16.89 27.50
N SER A 374 19.03 16.42 27.73
CA SER A 374 19.40 15.02 27.53
C SER A 374 19.30 14.23 28.83
N GLN A 375 18.72 13.02 28.78
CA GLN A 375 18.54 12.10 29.91
C GLN A 375 17.69 12.64 31.09
N GLY A 376 17.12 13.83 30.96
CA GLY A 376 16.27 14.45 31.98
C GLY A 376 14.80 14.53 31.57
N SER A 377 14.02 15.28 32.34
CA SER A 377 12.60 15.52 32.11
C SER A 377 12.28 17.01 32.08
N VAL A 378 11.39 17.39 31.15
CA VAL A 378 10.63 18.63 31.21
C VAL A 378 9.17 18.18 31.28
N PRO A 379 8.57 18.07 32.48
CA PRO A 379 7.25 17.46 32.63
C PRO A 379 6.20 18.12 31.71
N PRO A 380 5.32 17.33 31.06
CA PRO A 380 5.15 15.88 31.22
C PRO A 380 6.02 15.02 30.27
N VAL A 381 6.95 15.60 29.50
CA VAL A 381 7.76 14.85 28.53
C VAL A 381 9.09 14.39 29.14
N SER A 382 9.37 13.10 29.01
CA SER A 382 10.64 12.49 29.40
C SER A 382 10.89 11.19 28.64
N PRO A 383 12.14 10.73 28.55
CA PRO A 383 12.43 9.33 28.24
C PRO A 383 11.70 8.39 29.22
N GLN A 384 11.59 7.09 28.92
CA GLN A 384 10.86 6.16 29.77
C GLN A 384 11.47 6.04 31.18
N ASN A 385 12.80 6.01 31.26
CA ASN A 385 13.54 5.97 32.52
C ASN A 385 14.41 7.24 32.62
N PRO A 386 13.83 8.41 32.93
CA PRO A 386 14.62 9.63 33.06
C PRO A 386 15.56 9.53 34.26
N LYS A 387 16.74 10.14 34.15
CA LYS A 387 17.63 10.36 35.29
C LYS A 387 17.04 11.42 36.22
N SER A 388 17.73 11.72 37.33
CA SER A 388 17.25 12.66 38.34
C SER A 388 17.04 14.09 37.83
N LEU A 389 17.60 14.46 36.67
CA LEU A 389 17.47 15.79 36.06
C LEU A 389 16.02 16.16 35.74
N ARG A 390 15.46 17.12 36.50
CA ARG A 390 14.12 17.70 36.28
C ARG A 390 14.21 19.21 36.07
N ILE A 391 13.60 19.68 34.99
CA ILE A 391 13.63 21.09 34.58
C ILE A 391 12.21 21.63 34.42
N SER A 392 11.98 22.83 34.93
CA SER A 392 10.77 23.62 34.67
C SER A 392 11.13 24.97 34.04
N VAL A 393 10.33 25.41 33.06
CA VAL A 393 10.57 26.65 32.32
C VAL A 393 9.44 27.63 32.64
N THR A 394 9.80 28.80 33.14
CA THR A 394 8.84 29.85 33.52
C THR A 394 9.28 31.20 32.95
N ARG A 395 8.31 32.10 32.77
CA ARG A 395 8.54 33.48 32.35
C ARG A 395 8.44 34.36 33.57
N CYS A 396 9.48 35.14 33.83
CA CYS A 396 9.56 35.99 35.01
C CYS A 396 9.66 37.47 34.65
N PHE A 397 9.06 38.31 35.50
CA PHE A 397 9.05 39.76 35.39
C PHE A 397 9.61 40.38 36.67
N GLY A 398 10.37 41.48 36.53
CA GLY A 398 10.85 42.29 37.67
C GLY A 398 12.36 42.32 37.83
N SER A 399 12.80 42.76 39.02
CA SER A 399 14.21 42.78 39.43
C SER A 399 14.67 41.41 39.90
N THR A 400 15.97 41.12 39.84
CA THR A 400 16.56 39.82 40.24
C THR A 400 16.25 39.40 41.68
N THR A 401 15.84 40.34 42.55
CA THR A 401 15.49 40.13 43.96
C THR A 401 13.97 39.99 44.21
N ALA A 402 13.12 40.33 43.25
CA ALA A 402 11.67 40.29 43.37
C ALA A 402 11.02 39.88 42.04
N LEU A 403 11.10 38.58 41.73
CA LEU A 403 10.63 38.00 40.47
C LEU A 403 9.18 37.50 40.59
N ARG A 404 8.33 37.88 39.63
CA ARG A 404 6.99 37.31 39.45
C ARG A 404 7.03 36.37 38.25
N CYS A 405 6.85 35.07 38.47
CA CYS A 405 7.01 34.04 37.44
C CYS A 405 5.69 33.34 37.11
N ASN A 406 5.42 33.18 35.82
CA ASN A 406 4.27 32.46 35.28
C ASN A 406 4.74 31.30 34.39
N THR A 407 3.97 30.22 34.32
CA THR A 407 4.25 29.09 33.41
C THR A 407 4.14 29.52 31.95
N ILE A 408 5.09 29.07 31.12
CA ILE A 408 5.07 29.30 29.68
C ILE A 408 4.41 28.12 28.98
N GLN A 409 3.43 28.38 28.11
CA GLN A 409 2.91 27.33 27.24
C GLN A 409 3.88 27.04 26.09
N PRO A 410 4.29 25.78 25.89
CA PRO A 410 5.15 25.41 24.78
C PRO A 410 4.40 25.45 23.45
N LEU A 411 5.13 25.79 22.39
CA LEU A 411 4.75 25.56 21.00
C LEU A 411 5.16 24.16 20.54
N VAL A 412 6.34 23.70 20.96
CA VAL A 412 6.85 22.34 20.72
C VAL A 412 7.28 21.76 22.04
N HIS A 413 6.78 20.57 22.36
CA HIS A 413 7.21 19.81 23.52
C HIS A 413 7.23 18.33 23.20
N LYS A 414 8.42 17.80 22.87
CA LYS A 414 8.58 16.44 22.33
C LYS A 414 9.95 15.85 22.59
N LEU A 415 10.07 14.54 22.36
CA LEU A 415 11.35 13.85 22.30
C LEU A 415 11.90 13.83 20.87
N VAL A 416 13.21 14.04 20.73
CA VAL A 416 13.96 13.80 19.48
C VAL A 416 15.09 12.81 19.73
N PRO A 417 15.52 12.00 18.74
CA PRO A 417 16.62 11.08 18.92
C PRO A 417 17.94 11.83 19.15
N ASN A 418 18.89 11.17 19.83
CA ASN A 418 20.28 11.62 19.96
C ASN A 418 21.25 10.62 19.29
N PRO A 419 21.36 10.61 17.95
CA PRO A 419 22.23 9.66 17.27
C PRO A 419 23.70 9.84 17.66
N ILE A 420 24.41 8.73 17.84
CA ILE A 420 25.84 8.75 18.10
C ILE A 420 26.56 9.37 16.89
N PRO A 421 27.38 10.43 17.06
CA PRO A 421 28.08 11.08 15.96
C PRO A 421 28.92 10.08 15.15
N GLY A 422 28.79 10.15 13.82
CA GLY A 422 29.54 9.28 12.89
C GLY A 422 28.89 7.93 12.57
N ASN A 423 27.89 7.50 13.35
CA ASN A 423 27.15 6.27 13.10
C ASN A 423 25.89 6.50 12.25
N VAL A 424 25.36 5.43 11.66
CA VAL A 424 24.07 5.44 10.96
C VAL A 424 22.93 5.47 11.97
N PHE A 425 21.80 6.07 11.56
CA PHE A 425 20.60 6.14 12.37
C PHE A 425 19.35 5.87 11.51
N PRO A 426 18.36 5.11 12.03
CA PRO A 426 18.44 4.26 13.23
C PRO A 426 19.53 3.16 13.09
N VAL A 427 20.04 2.66 14.22
CA VAL A 427 21.08 1.62 14.22
C VAL A 427 20.47 0.29 13.75
N PRO A 428 20.95 -0.34 12.66
CA PRO A 428 20.38 -1.58 12.16
C PRO A 428 20.35 -2.68 13.24
N GLN A 429 19.21 -3.38 13.35
CA GLN A 429 18.96 -4.48 14.30
C GLN A 429 19.04 -4.12 15.80
N GLN A 430 19.37 -2.88 16.17
CA GLN A 430 19.46 -2.41 17.56
C GLN A 430 18.41 -1.34 17.85
N GLY A 431 18.21 -0.41 16.91
CA GLY A 431 17.25 0.68 17.00
C GLY A 431 17.62 1.65 18.11
N THR A 432 16.59 2.25 18.71
CA THR A 432 16.71 3.10 19.90
C THR A 432 16.21 2.36 21.14
N ASP A 433 16.78 2.69 22.29
CA ASP A 433 16.30 2.26 23.60
C ASP A 433 15.18 3.18 24.11
N GLU A 434 14.29 2.66 24.97
CA GLU A 434 13.18 3.42 25.54
C GLU A 434 13.63 4.59 26.42
N SER A 435 14.86 4.54 26.92
CA SER A 435 15.48 5.56 27.76
C SER A 435 16.29 6.60 26.97
N GLU A 436 16.39 6.45 25.65
CA GLU A 436 17.09 7.39 24.77
C GLU A 436 16.19 8.52 24.29
N GLY A 437 16.76 9.72 24.16
CA GLY A 437 16.09 10.90 23.62
C GLY A 437 16.55 12.19 24.28
N VAL A 438 16.37 13.29 23.55
CA VAL A 438 16.52 14.66 24.06
C VAL A 438 15.14 15.30 24.09
N VAL A 439 14.76 15.86 25.23
CA VAL A 439 13.54 16.66 25.34
C VAL A 439 13.79 18.01 24.68
N VAL A 440 12.94 18.37 23.73
CA VAL A 440 12.92 19.68 23.07
C VAL A 440 11.71 20.44 23.56
N PHE A 441 11.95 21.62 24.13
CA PHE A 441 10.93 22.57 24.56
C PHE A 441 11.13 23.87 23.79
N GLU A 442 10.15 24.29 23.01
CA GLU A 442 10.13 25.57 22.31
C GLU A 442 8.93 26.38 22.78
N ALA A 443 9.12 27.68 22.98
CA ALA A 443 8.04 28.60 23.31
C ALA A 443 8.26 29.98 22.67
N ASP A 444 7.17 30.63 22.26
CA ASP A 444 7.19 32.02 21.84
C ASP A 444 7.35 32.92 23.07
N VAL A 445 8.28 33.87 22.99
CA VAL A 445 8.56 34.82 24.08
C VAL A 445 8.48 36.22 23.50
N ILE A 446 7.32 36.85 23.66
CA ILE A 446 7.03 38.19 23.13
C ILE A 446 7.34 39.23 24.20
N MET A 447 8.27 40.16 23.93
CA MET A 447 8.49 41.30 24.83
C MET A 447 7.20 42.10 25.00
N GLU A 448 6.76 42.31 26.24
CA GLU A 448 5.65 43.22 26.55
C GLU A 448 6.22 44.62 26.80
N ASN A 449 5.53 45.66 26.33
CA ASN A 449 5.96 47.07 26.42
C ASN A 449 5.98 47.65 27.86
N ASN A 450 5.98 46.81 28.88
CA ASN A 450 6.07 47.24 30.27
C ASN A 450 7.54 47.50 30.61
N SER A 451 7.83 48.58 31.36
CA SER A 451 9.18 48.99 31.78
C SER A 451 9.91 48.03 32.73
N GLU A 452 9.38 46.83 32.96
CA GLU A 452 9.98 45.79 33.80
C GLU A 452 10.84 44.84 32.97
N ALA A 453 12.01 44.45 33.50
CA ALA A 453 12.87 43.46 32.85
C ALA A 453 12.17 42.10 32.76
N GLN A 454 12.31 41.45 31.60
CA GLN A 454 11.70 40.15 31.31
C GLN A 454 12.76 39.07 31.18
N TRP A 455 12.48 37.91 31.78
CA TRP A 455 13.40 36.79 31.85
C TRP A 455 12.68 35.49 31.50
N VAL A 456 13.40 34.58 30.84
CA VAL A 456 13.04 33.16 30.83
C VAL A 456 13.86 32.49 31.93
N ALA A 457 13.17 31.96 32.93
CA ALA A 457 13.77 31.23 34.04
C ALA A 457 13.75 29.73 33.74
N VAL A 458 14.93 29.12 33.73
CA VAL A 458 15.13 27.67 33.64
C VAL A 458 15.47 27.18 35.05
N ASN A 459 14.52 26.51 35.68
CA ASN A 459 14.64 26.01 37.05
C ASN A 459 15.16 24.57 37.01
N ILE A 460 16.27 24.30 37.70
CA ILE A 460 16.82 22.96 37.87
C ILE A 460 16.44 22.48 39.27
N GLU A 461 15.58 21.47 39.38
CA GLU A 461 15.01 21.06 40.67
C GLU A 461 15.77 19.90 41.33
N ARG A 462 16.22 18.93 40.52
CA ARG A 462 16.91 17.72 40.96
C ARG A 462 18.06 17.48 40.00
N ALA A 463 19.30 17.44 40.48
CA ALA A 463 20.49 17.39 39.62
C ALA A 463 21.64 16.65 40.32
N GLU A 464 21.99 15.45 39.85
CA GLU A 464 23.03 14.59 40.46
C GLU A 464 24.28 14.43 39.59
N GLY A 465 24.41 15.20 38.51
CA GLY A 465 25.55 15.17 37.60
C GLY A 465 25.32 14.43 36.28
N ASP A 466 24.10 13.95 36.03
CA ASP A 466 23.74 13.25 34.79
C ASP A 466 23.21 14.21 33.72
N GLY A 467 23.48 13.88 32.45
CA GLY A 467 22.96 14.60 31.29
C GLY A 467 23.60 15.97 31.02
N TRP A 468 22.98 16.68 30.09
CA TRP A 468 23.34 18.04 29.69
C TRP A 468 22.08 18.82 29.32
N LEU A 469 22.12 20.14 29.47
CA LEU A 469 21.07 21.02 28.99
C LEU A 469 21.67 22.21 28.23
N VAL A 470 21.00 22.58 27.14
CA VAL A 470 21.35 23.77 26.36
C VAL A 470 20.10 24.54 26.02
N GLY A 471 20.05 25.81 26.40
CA GLY A 471 18.92 26.70 26.15
C GLY A 471 19.36 28.03 25.57
N GLY A 472 18.54 28.63 24.72
CA GLY A 472 18.84 29.93 24.14
C GLY A 472 17.71 30.49 23.29
N PHE A 473 17.89 31.73 22.85
CA PHE A 473 16.96 32.39 21.94
C PHE A 473 17.35 32.15 20.49
N ILE A 474 16.35 31.94 19.65
CA ILE A 474 16.49 31.76 18.20
C ILE A 474 15.67 32.83 17.46
N PRO A 475 16.15 33.30 16.30
CA PRO A 475 15.38 34.22 15.45
C PRO A 475 14.20 33.48 14.77
N ALA A 476 13.07 34.16 14.58
CA ALA A 476 11.90 33.61 13.88
C ALA A 476 12.09 33.48 12.35
N ASN A 477 13.20 34.01 11.82
CA ASN A 477 13.41 34.08 10.38
C ASN A 477 13.67 32.69 9.80
N LYS A 478 12.84 32.30 8.84
CA LYS A 478 13.01 31.07 8.05
C LYS A 478 13.81 31.38 6.78
N ILE A 479 14.68 30.46 6.37
CA ILE A 479 15.36 30.54 5.07
C ILE A 479 14.38 30.05 4.00
N ILE A 480 13.89 30.95 3.15
CA ILE A 480 12.97 30.60 2.06
C ILE A 480 13.77 30.40 0.77
N ASN A 481 13.63 29.23 0.15
CA ASN A 481 14.24 28.92 -1.14
C ASN A 481 13.15 28.64 -2.20
N ASP A 482 12.96 29.61 -3.09
CA ASP A 482 11.96 29.59 -4.16
C ASP A 482 12.37 28.78 -5.41
N VAL A 483 13.21 27.76 -5.26
CA VAL A 483 13.60 26.87 -6.36
C VAL A 483 12.38 26.21 -7.00
N SER A 484 12.27 26.28 -8.32
CA SER A 484 11.20 25.65 -9.09
C SER A 484 11.49 24.18 -9.41
N MET A 485 10.43 23.39 -9.59
CA MET A 485 10.55 21.99 -10.05
C MET A 485 11.28 21.86 -11.39
N SER A 486 11.13 22.83 -12.30
CA SER A 486 11.86 22.86 -13.57
C SER A 486 13.38 22.89 -13.41
N LYS A 487 13.90 23.61 -12.40
CA LYS A 487 15.33 23.66 -12.09
C LYS A 487 15.79 22.37 -11.41
N MET A 488 14.95 21.78 -10.57
CA MET A 488 15.23 20.49 -9.90
C MET A 488 15.30 19.31 -10.87
N LEU A 489 14.54 19.33 -11.97
CA LEU A 489 14.56 18.26 -12.98
C LEU A 489 15.90 18.16 -13.75
N LEU A 490 16.57 19.29 -13.97
CA LEU A 490 17.80 19.38 -14.76
C LEU A 490 19.07 19.53 -13.91
N GLY A 491 18.92 19.70 -12.60
CA GLY A 491 20.04 19.98 -11.69
C GLY A 491 19.62 19.86 -10.22
N GLY A 492 19.98 20.85 -9.42
CA GLY A 492 19.64 20.90 -8.00
C GLY A 492 19.73 22.31 -7.45
N THR A 493 19.62 22.43 -6.13
CA THR A 493 19.88 23.69 -5.43
C THR A 493 20.83 23.47 -4.27
N THR A 494 21.72 24.42 -4.05
CA THR A 494 22.57 24.48 -2.87
C THR A 494 21.95 25.45 -1.87
N VAL A 495 21.79 25.02 -0.63
CA VAL A 495 21.38 25.87 0.49
C VAL A 495 22.61 26.15 1.35
N ARG A 496 22.86 27.41 1.66
CA ARG A 496 23.94 27.84 2.57
C ARG A 496 23.32 28.32 3.88
N LEU A 497 23.87 27.89 5.00
CA LEU A 497 23.44 28.28 6.33
C LEU A 497 24.22 29.53 6.74
N SER A 498 23.52 30.56 7.22
CA SER A 498 24.13 31.84 7.62
C SER A 498 24.83 31.77 8.97
N ASP A 499 24.28 31.00 9.92
CA ASP A 499 24.85 30.76 11.25
C ASP A 499 24.96 29.25 11.47
N SER A 500 26.18 28.74 11.44
CA SER A 500 26.48 27.32 11.69
C SER A 500 26.30 26.94 13.16
N ALA A 501 26.25 27.91 14.07
CA ALA A 501 26.07 27.67 15.48
C ALA A 501 24.60 27.70 15.90
N ALA A 502 23.65 28.09 15.05
CA ALA A 502 22.24 28.21 15.42
C ALA A 502 21.67 26.90 16.01
N LEU A 503 20.95 27.00 17.14
CA LEU A 503 20.36 25.83 17.82
C LEU A 503 19.28 25.14 16.97
N GLN A 504 18.57 25.92 16.17
CA GLN A 504 17.58 25.48 15.21
C GLN A 504 17.69 26.34 13.96
N THR A 505 17.64 25.72 12.78
CA THR A 505 17.47 26.41 11.50
C THR A 505 16.31 25.82 10.74
N SER A 506 15.41 26.66 10.23
CA SER A 506 14.30 26.25 9.37
C SER A 506 14.53 26.71 7.94
N VAL A 507 14.35 25.78 7.00
CA VAL A 507 14.45 26.01 5.55
C VAL A 507 13.14 25.61 4.89
N SER A 508 12.49 26.54 4.20
CA SER A 508 11.21 26.32 3.52
C SER A 508 11.38 26.29 2.00
N PHE A 509 10.77 25.31 1.35
CA PHE A 509 10.77 25.13 -0.11
C PHE A 509 9.35 25.22 -0.68
N PRO A 510 8.74 26.40 -0.83
CA PRO A 510 7.32 26.53 -1.13
C PRO A 510 6.90 25.98 -2.52
N LYS A 511 7.81 25.94 -3.50
CA LYS A 511 7.50 25.57 -4.90
C LYS A 511 7.89 24.14 -5.27
N LEU A 512 8.37 23.33 -4.32
CA LEU A 512 8.72 21.94 -4.57
C LEU A 512 7.48 21.04 -4.44
N SER A 513 7.42 19.97 -5.24
CA SER A 513 6.29 19.03 -5.20
C SER A 513 6.35 18.15 -3.96
N SER A 514 5.27 18.10 -3.18
CA SER A 514 5.05 17.18 -2.05
C SER A 514 4.16 16.01 -2.50
N ASN A 515 4.75 15.08 -3.25
CA ASN A 515 4.06 13.94 -3.85
C ASN A 515 4.81 12.63 -3.61
N ALA A 516 4.06 11.55 -3.36
CA ALA A 516 4.56 10.20 -3.08
C ALA A 516 5.42 9.57 -4.17
N LEU A 517 5.35 10.11 -5.40
CA LEU A 517 6.12 9.64 -6.55
C LEU A 517 7.51 10.24 -6.69
N VAL A 518 7.86 11.30 -5.95
CA VAL A 518 9.17 11.99 -6.06
C VAL A 518 9.93 11.87 -4.77
N VAL A 519 11.23 11.60 -4.88
CA VAL A 519 12.15 11.53 -3.75
C VAL A 519 13.30 12.51 -3.97
N TYR A 520 13.59 13.33 -2.96
CA TYR A 520 14.73 14.23 -2.96
C TYR A 520 15.91 13.61 -2.21
N ARG A 521 17.13 13.97 -2.58
CA ARG A 521 18.35 13.58 -1.88
C ARG A 521 19.05 14.82 -1.34
N VAL A 522 19.49 14.71 -0.09
CA VAL A 522 20.29 15.73 0.59
C VAL A 522 21.75 15.26 0.65
N VAL A 523 22.66 16.16 0.27
CA VAL A 523 24.10 15.96 0.42
C VAL A 523 24.65 17.07 1.32
N PRO A 524 25.10 16.76 2.56
CA PRO A 524 25.57 17.77 3.48
C PRO A 524 26.91 18.39 3.01
N LEU A 525 27.03 19.71 3.17
CA LEU A 525 28.25 20.47 2.94
C LEU A 525 28.90 20.77 4.29
N MET A 526 29.83 19.92 4.71
CA MET A 526 30.54 20.05 5.97
C MET A 526 31.79 20.91 5.81
N ALA A 527 32.11 21.74 6.80
CA ALA A 527 33.42 22.37 6.92
C ALA A 527 34.44 21.33 7.41
N ASP A 528 35.55 21.19 6.70
CA ASP A 528 36.64 20.32 7.12
C ASP A 528 37.50 21.10 8.13
N ASP A 529 37.25 20.86 9.42
CA ASP A 529 38.03 21.46 10.50
C ASP A 529 38.78 20.35 11.25
N SER A 530 39.83 19.85 10.61
CA SER A 530 40.66 18.73 11.08
C SER A 530 41.35 18.97 12.43
N LEU A 531 41.24 20.18 12.98
CA LEU A 531 41.82 20.61 14.25
C LEU A 531 40.84 20.48 15.44
N CYS A 532 39.53 20.35 15.19
CA CYS A 532 38.52 20.21 16.22
C CYS A 532 38.45 18.75 16.74
N ARG A 533 38.59 18.54 18.06
CA ARG A 533 38.45 17.22 18.72
C ARG A 533 37.21 17.08 19.61
N ASP A 534 36.46 18.16 19.82
CA ASP A 534 35.29 18.14 20.70
C ASP A 534 34.10 17.49 19.98
N GLN A 535 33.41 16.58 20.68
CA GLN A 535 32.17 16.00 20.18
C GLN A 535 30.99 16.94 20.47
N PRO A 536 30.10 17.19 19.48
CA PRO A 536 28.90 17.97 19.72
C PRO A 536 27.97 17.24 20.69
N PHE A 537 27.18 17.98 21.48
CA PHE A 537 26.15 17.40 22.35
C PHE A 537 25.02 16.76 21.54
N LEU A 538 24.65 17.41 20.43
CA LEU A 538 23.73 16.89 19.42
C LEU A 538 24.33 17.22 18.04
N ALA A 539 24.74 16.19 17.30
CA ALA A 539 25.19 16.34 15.92
C ALA A 539 24.08 16.98 15.07
N PRO A 540 24.41 17.80 14.04
CA PRO A 540 23.41 18.41 13.17
C PRO A 540 22.41 17.37 12.66
N LEU A 541 21.17 17.47 13.14
CA LEU A 541 20.10 16.51 12.93
C LEU A 541 19.06 17.14 12.01
N LEU A 542 18.96 16.64 10.79
CA LEU A 542 17.92 17.03 9.85
C LEU A 542 16.61 16.35 10.24
N VAL A 543 15.58 17.14 10.43
CA VAL A 543 14.21 16.74 10.70
C VAL A 543 13.39 17.04 9.45
N HIS A 544 12.84 15.99 8.85
CA HIS A 544 12.01 16.07 7.66
C HIS A 544 10.61 15.55 7.95
N THR A 545 9.61 16.42 7.87
CA THR A 545 8.20 16.06 8.10
C THR A 545 7.53 15.77 6.75
N SER A 546 7.49 14.49 6.38
CA SER A 546 6.95 13.96 5.11
C SER A 546 5.43 14.10 4.98
N HIS A 547 4.74 14.12 6.11
CA HIS A 547 3.29 14.26 6.28
C HIS A 547 3.05 14.78 7.72
N PRO A 548 1.92 15.45 8.05
CA PRO A 548 1.60 15.86 9.43
C PRO A 548 1.67 14.76 10.52
N SER A 549 1.77 13.49 10.12
CA SER A 549 1.86 12.32 11.01
C SER A 549 3.17 11.52 10.84
N GLU A 550 4.08 11.98 9.98
CA GLU A 550 5.33 11.30 9.65
C GLU A 550 6.50 12.28 9.66
N THR A 551 7.47 12.01 10.51
CA THR A 551 8.73 12.74 10.59
C THR A 551 9.88 11.74 10.51
N HIS A 552 10.97 12.15 9.88
CA HIS A 552 12.22 11.41 9.75
C HIS A 552 13.37 12.23 10.32
N TYR A 553 14.35 11.53 10.90
CA TYR A 553 15.50 12.13 11.55
C TYR A 553 16.78 11.60 10.89
N PHE A 554 17.58 12.50 10.30
CA PHE A 554 18.80 12.15 9.58
C PHE A 554 20.00 12.89 10.18
N PRO A 555 20.95 12.20 10.83
CA PRO A 555 22.17 12.83 11.29
C PRO A 555 23.06 13.19 10.09
N PHE A 556 23.55 14.42 10.04
CA PHE A 556 24.57 14.78 9.06
C PHE A 556 25.93 14.24 9.49
N THR A 557 26.47 13.33 8.68
CA THR A 557 27.78 12.73 8.88
C THR A 557 28.55 12.70 7.57
N THR A 558 29.87 12.88 7.62
CA THR A 558 30.77 12.85 6.46
C THR A 558 31.04 11.43 5.95
N LYS A 559 30.73 10.40 6.74
CA LYS A 559 31.05 8.99 6.45
C LYS A 559 29.82 8.07 6.34
N SER A 560 28.61 8.62 6.13
CA SER A 560 27.41 7.76 6.01
C SER A 560 27.51 6.88 4.76
N PRO A 561 27.34 5.55 4.89
CA PRO A 561 27.13 4.69 3.72
C PRO A 561 25.73 4.91 3.09
N HIS A 562 24.76 5.46 3.84
CA HIS A 562 23.38 5.65 3.37
C HIS A 562 23.16 7.07 2.83
N ARG A 563 22.37 7.16 1.75
CA ARG A 563 21.89 8.43 1.19
C ARG A 563 20.79 8.99 2.09
N ILE A 564 20.83 10.31 2.34
CA ILE A 564 19.73 11.00 3.00
C ILE A 564 18.65 11.25 1.94
N LEU A 565 17.57 10.47 2.01
CA LEU A 565 16.46 10.51 1.07
C LEU A 565 15.21 11.08 1.75
N LEU A 566 14.59 12.06 1.10
CA LEU A 566 13.41 12.76 1.58
C LEU A 566 12.22 12.40 0.68
N HIS A 567 11.33 11.54 1.17
CA HIS A 567 10.03 11.30 0.55
C HIS A 567 8.94 12.10 1.23
N THR A 568 7.82 12.28 0.55
CA THR A 568 6.59 12.91 1.07
C THR A 568 5.40 12.05 0.71
N HIS A 569 4.25 12.22 1.37
CA HIS A 569 3.01 11.55 0.94
C HIS A 569 1.82 12.52 0.88
N GLY A 570 2.06 13.80 0.56
CA GLY A 570 1.02 14.82 0.44
C GLY A 570 -0.04 14.46 -0.62
N ARG A 571 0.39 14.20 -1.87
CA ARG A 571 -0.44 13.61 -2.94
C ARG A 571 0.07 12.25 -3.38
N ALA A 572 -0.86 11.37 -3.78
CA ALA A 572 -0.54 10.05 -4.30
C ALA A 572 -1.62 9.57 -5.31
N PRO A 573 -1.28 8.66 -6.25
CA PRO A 573 -2.23 8.12 -7.21
C PRO A 573 -3.41 7.45 -6.53
N TYR A 574 -4.64 7.83 -6.92
CA TYR A 574 -5.89 7.26 -6.44
C TYR A 574 -6.19 7.42 -4.94
N ALA A 575 -5.30 8.05 -4.18
CA ALA A 575 -5.53 8.36 -2.78
C ALA A 575 -6.43 9.59 -2.67
N TYR A 576 -7.34 9.57 -1.70
CA TYR A 576 -8.11 10.77 -1.40
C TYR A 576 -7.16 11.85 -0.88
N PRO A 577 -7.30 13.11 -1.33
CA PRO A 577 -6.46 14.19 -0.83
C PRO A 577 -6.74 14.38 0.67
N ASN A 578 -5.78 14.01 1.50
CA ASN A 578 -5.73 14.51 2.86
C ASN A 578 -5.31 15.99 2.80
N SER A 579 -5.73 16.79 3.77
CA SER A 579 -5.65 18.26 3.87
C SER A 579 -4.24 18.90 3.75
N GLY A 580 -3.20 18.16 3.38
CA GLY A 580 -1.86 18.70 3.11
C GLY A 580 -1.79 19.49 1.80
N SER A 581 -1.01 20.58 1.79
CA SER A 581 -0.67 21.28 0.56
C SER A 581 0.10 20.33 -0.38
N SER A 582 -0.26 20.32 -1.67
CA SER A 582 0.50 19.59 -2.70
C SER A 582 1.86 20.22 -3.01
N GLU A 583 2.08 21.41 -2.48
CA GLU A 583 3.24 22.24 -2.73
C GLU A 583 3.92 22.57 -1.41
N GLY A 584 5.23 22.39 -1.48
CA GLY A 584 6.21 22.74 -0.48
C GLY A 584 6.35 21.78 0.69
N PHE A 585 7.53 21.85 1.28
CA PHE A 585 7.86 21.23 2.55
C PHE A 585 8.89 22.09 3.29
N GLU A 586 8.97 21.89 4.59
CA GLU A 586 9.89 22.56 5.49
C GLU A 586 10.89 21.54 6.06
N LEU A 587 12.15 21.93 6.11
CA LEU A 587 13.22 21.17 6.75
C LEU A 587 13.66 21.93 7.99
N VAL A 588 13.77 21.22 9.11
CA VAL A 588 14.28 21.77 10.36
C VAL A 588 15.60 21.08 10.68
N ILE A 589 16.62 21.84 11.07
CA ILE A 589 17.91 21.32 11.47
C ILE A 589 18.14 21.70 12.93
N TYR A 590 18.26 20.71 13.81
CA TYR A 590 18.70 20.91 15.18
C TYR A 590 20.21 20.69 15.28
N SER A 591 20.91 21.55 16.01
CA SER A 591 22.33 21.37 16.27
C SER A 591 22.71 21.93 17.63
N VAL A 592 23.45 21.15 18.42
CA VAL A 592 23.98 21.60 19.71
C VAL A 592 25.49 21.35 19.72
N ILE A 593 26.23 22.41 19.39
CA ILE A 593 27.69 22.42 19.33
C ILE A 593 28.27 22.55 20.74
N ASN A 594 29.35 21.82 21.00
CA ASN A 594 30.21 22.00 22.17
C ASN A 594 31.59 22.47 21.69
N GLY A 595 31.97 23.70 22.03
CA GLY A 595 33.30 24.24 21.66
C GLY A 595 33.58 24.24 20.15
N CYS A 596 34.72 23.66 19.75
CA CYS A 596 35.15 23.51 18.37
C CYS A 596 34.64 22.15 17.86
N SER A 597 33.50 22.11 17.15
CA SER A 597 33.01 20.89 16.48
C SER A 597 32.88 21.08 14.98
N MET A 598 32.85 19.99 14.21
CA MET A 598 32.57 20.04 12.77
C MET A 598 31.28 20.82 12.49
N GLN A 599 31.37 21.83 11.62
CA GLN A 599 30.27 22.74 11.34
C GLN A 599 29.60 22.42 10.01
N LEU A 600 28.27 22.44 10.00
CA LEU A 600 27.46 22.33 8.79
C LEU A 600 27.41 23.71 8.10
N ARG A 601 27.92 23.82 6.87
CA ARG A 601 27.86 25.07 6.07
C ARG A 601 26.59 25.18 5.24
N GLY A 602 25.93 24.06 4.97
CA GLY A 602 24.88 23.97 3.97
C GLY A 602 24.61 22.55 3.54
N PHE A 603 23.78 22.40 2.52
CA PHE A 603 23.52 21.12 1.86
C PHE A 603 23.08 21.34 0.41
N ASP A 604 23.35 20.35 -0.44
CA ASP A 604 22.79 20.27 -1.78
C ASP A 604 21.52 19.42 -1.76
N LEU A 605 20.50 19.88 -2.48
CA LEU A 605 19.22 19.21 -2.67
C LEU A 605 19.04 18.90 -4.15
N LEU A 606 18.78 17.62 -4.47
CA LEU A 606 18.59 17.11 -5.83
C LEU A 606 17.51 16.04 -5.89
N ILE A 607 16.99 15.71 -7.08
CA ILE A 607 16.06 14.57 -7.25
C ILE A 607 16.86 13.27 -7.32
N ASP A 608 16.51 12.29 -6.49
CA ASP A 608 17.08 10.95 -6.60
C ASP A 608 16.23 10.12 -7.56
N TRP A 609 16.70 9.97 -8.80
CA TRP A 609 15.97 9.26 -9.85
C TRP A 609 15.80 7.77 -9.55
N THR A 610 16.78 7.13 -8.92
CA THR A 610 16.67 5.72 -8.53
C THR A 610 15.56 5.53 -7.51
N ALA A 611 15.54 6.34 -6.44
CA ALA A 611 14.49 6.26 -5.43
C ALA A 611 13.12 6.69 -5.99
N THR A 612 13.08 7.74 -6.81
CA THR A 612 11.85 8.21 -7.50
C THR A 612 11.21 7.10 -8.33
N LEU A 613 11.99 6.43 -9.19
CA LEU A 613 11.50 5.31 -10.01
C LEU A 613 11.06 4.12 -9.13
N GLY A 614 11.75 3.87 -8.02
CA GLY A 614 11.42 2.79 -7.08
C GLY A 614 10.05 2.95 -6.41
N ARG A 615 9.48 4.16 -6.38
CA ARG A 615 8.15 4.46 -5.81
C ARG A 615 6.98 4.13 -6.74
N TRP A 616 7.22 3.96 -8.04
CA TRP A 616 6.17 3.84 -9.05
C TRP A 616 5.53 2.44 -9.13
N PRO A 617 6.28 1.32 -9.03
CA PRO A 617 5.73 -0.02 -9.24
C PRO A 617 4.59 -0.39 -8.31
N THR A 618 4.72 -0.12 -7.01
CA THR A 618 3.69 -0.43 -6.00
C THR A 618 2.37 0.33 -6.22
N ARG A 619 2.40 1.42 -7.02
CA ARG A 619 1.22 2.26 -7.31
C ARG A 619 0.61 2.03 -8.69
N TYR A 620 1.42 1.58 -9.66
CA TYR A 620 1.01 1.48 -11.07
C TYR A 620 0.99 0.05 -11.64
N PHE A 621 1.30 -1.00 -10.86
CA PHE A 621 1.29 -2.37 -11.39
C PHE A 621 -0.08 -2.78 -11.97
N THR A 622 -1.19 -2.44 -11.29
CA THR A 622 -2.55 -2.69 -11.80
C THR A 622 -2.86 -1.89 -13.07
N THR A 623 -2.28 -0.71 -13.19
CA THR A 623 -2.42 0.17 -14.37
C THR A 623 -1.81 -0.51 -15.59
N VAL A 624 -0.60 -1.06 -15.47
CA VAL A 624 0.08 -1.79 -16.56
C VAL A 624 -0.73 -3.01 -17.00
N VAL A 625 -1.25 -3.80 -16.06
CA VAL A 625 -2.09 -4.98 -16.37
C VAL A 625 -3.37 -4.58 -17.09
N CYS A 626 -4.10 -3.58 -16.58
CA CYS A 626 -5.35 -3.12 -17.21
C CYS A 626 -5.07 -2.51 -18.58
N TRP A 627 -4.05 -1.68 -18.71
CA TRP A 627 -3.71 -1.05 -19.99
C TRP A 627 -3.25 -2.07 -21.03
N ALA A 628 -2.60 -3.17 -20.62
CA ALA A 628 -2.31 -4.28 -21.51
C ALA A 628 -3.59 -4.95 -22.04
N VAL A 629 -4.61 -5.17 -21.19
CA VAL A 629 -5.95 -5.61 -21.66
C VAL A 629 -6.55 -4.59 -22.64
N GLY A 630 -6.44 -3.29 -22.35
CA GLY A 630 -6.94 -2.23 -23.21
C GLY A 630 -6.24 -2.17 -24.57
N ILE A 631 -4.92 -2.36 -24.61
CA ILE A 631 -4.10 -2.44 -25.82
C ILE A 631 -4.49 -3.68 -26.64
N VAL A 632 -4.57 -4.85 -26.01
CA VAL A 632 -4.98 -6.09 -26.69
C VAL A 632 -6.39 -5.95 -27.25
N SER A 633 -7.32 -5.34 -26.52
CA SER A 633 -8.68 -5.10 -26.99
C SER A 633 -8.72 -4.20 -28.24
N LEU A 634 -7.87 -3.17 -28.33
CA LEU A 634 -7.72 -2.36 -29.54
C LEU A 634 -7.11 -3.16 -30.70
N ILE A 635 -6.11 -3.99 -30.43
CA ILE A 635 -5.48 -4.84 -31.46
C ILE A 635 -6.52 -5.81 -32.03
N VAL A 636 -7.33 -6.44 -31.17
CA VAL A 636 -8.40 -7.36 -31.57
C VAL A 636 -9.47 -6.60 -32.36
N PHE A 637 -9.88 -5.42 -31.89
CA PHE A 637 -10.84 -4.55 -32.58
C PHE A 637 -10.37 -4.19 -34.00
N ASP A 638 -9.12 -3.79 -34.17
CA ASP A 638 -8.54 -3.45 -35.48
C ASP A 638 -8.47 -4.63 -36.41
N ALA A 639 -8.00 -5.78 -35.89
CA ALA A 639 -7.83 -7.00 -36.66
C ALA A 639 -9.19 -7.50 -37.18
N TRP A 640 -10.23 -7.46 -36.34
CA TRP A 640 -11.58 -7.89 -36.73
C TRP A 640 -12.29 -6.88 -37.61
N SER A 641 -12.19 -5.58 -37.32
CA SER A 641 -12.76 -4.53 -38.17
C SER A 641 -12.16 -4.56 -39.58
N SER A 642 -10.87 -4.91 -39.69
CA SER A 642 -10.21 -5.10 -40.99
C SER A 642 -10.77 -6.31 -41.74
N GLY A 643 -11.04 -7.42 -41.04
CA GLY A 643 -11.63 -8.63 -41.63
C GLY A 643 -13.11 -8.50 -42.00
N GLU A 644 -13.82 -7.51 -41.43
CA GLU A 644 -15.21 -7.18 -41.78
C GLU A 644 -15.34 -6.33 -43.05
N ASN A 645 -14.26 -5.68 -43.49
CA ASN A 645 -14.27 -4.85 -44.69
C ASN A 645 -14.23 -5.72 -45.96
N ASN A 646 -15.21 -5.53 -46.84
CA ASN A 646 -15.39 -6.31 -48.08
C ASN A 646 -14.20 -6.29 -49.07
N ALA A 647 -13.22 -5.40 -48.86
CA ALA A 647 -12.05 -5.28 -49.73
C ALA A 647 -10.98 -6.36 -49.49
N ILE A 648 -10.79 -6.82 -48.25
CA ILE A 648 -9.83 -7.89 -47.89
C ILE A 648 -10.43 -8.72 -46.72
N PRO A 649 -11.22 -9.77 -46.99
CA PRO A 649 -11.92 -10.55 -45.96
C PRO A 649 -10.98 -11.56 -45.26
N CYS A 650 -9.89 -11.06 -44.67
CA CYS A 650 -8.94 -11.90 -43.93
C CYS A 650 -8.36 -11.12 -42.75
N VAL A 651 -8.46 -11.71 -41.56
CA VAL A 651 -7.87 -11.19 -40.33
C VAL A 651 -6.35 -11.34 -40.41
N PRO A 652 -5.57 -10.28 -40.14
CA PRO A 652 -4.11 -10.38 -40.11
C PRO A 652 -3.64 -11.31 -38.98
N PRO A 653 -2.45 -11.93 -39.08
CA PRO A 653 -1.86 -12.65 -37.94
C PRO A 653 -1.48 -11.67 -36.82
N VAL A 654 -1.47 -12.14 -35.56
CA VAL A 654 -1.20 -11.32 -34.37
C VAL A 654 0.12 -10.53 -34.48
N SER A 655 1.17 -11.13 -35.03
CA SER A 655 2.46 -10.45 -35.23
C SER A 655 2.35 -9.21 -36.13
N ARG A 656 1.54 -9.28 -37.18
CA ARG A 656 1.27 -8.15 -38.08
C ARG A 656 0.41 -7.11 -37.38
N SER A 657 -0.61 -7.53 -36.63
CA SER A 657 -1.47 -6.61 -35.84
C SER A 657 -0.66 -5.84 -34.80
N LEU A 658 0.29 -6.49 -34.12
CA LEU A 658 1.21 -5.85 -33.17
C LEU A 658 2.12 -4.82 -33.85
N THR A 659 2.70 -5.15 -35.00
CA THR A 659 3.52 -4.19 -35.78
C THR A 659 2.68 -2.98 -36.21
N GLU A 660 1.46 -3.23 -36.67
CA GLU A 660 0.55 -2.19 -37.13
C GLU A 660 0.11 -1.26 -35.99
N PHE A 661 -0.18 -1.83 -34.83
CA PHE A 661 -0.45 -1.08 -33.60
C PHE A 661 0.73 -0.18 -33.22
N ALA A 662 1.93 -0.76 -33.16
CA ALA A 662 3.16 -0.03 -32.83
C ALA A 662 3.45 1.12 -33.81
N ARG A 663 3.17 0.92 -35.11
CA ARG A 663 3.45 1.94 -36.15
C ARG A 663 2.40 3.05 -36.21
N ARG A 664 1.11 2.73 -36.07
CA ARG A 664 0.03 3.68 -36.37
C ARG A 664 -0.74 4.16 -35.15
N ARG A 665 -1.07 3.27 -34.21
CA ARG A 665 -1.90 3.62 -33.04
C ARG A 665 -1.08 4.08 -31.85
N MET A 666 0.06 3.43 -31.60
CA MET A 666 0.88 3.71 -30.42
C MET A 666 1.28 5.20 -30.35
N LEU A 667 1.79 5.79 -31.44
CA LEU A 667 2.17 7.21 -31.47
C LEU A 667 1.00 8.15 -31.13
N LYS A 668 -0.20 7.85 -31.64
CA LYS A 668 -1.42 8.62 -31.34
C LYS A 668 -1.83 8.46 -29.89
N LEU A 669 -1.75 7.25 -29.36
CA LEU A 669 -2.09 6.96 -27.96
C LEU A 669 -1.07 7.53 -26.98
N LEU A 670 0.21 7.62 -27.34
CA LEU A 670 1.25 8.28 -26.53
C LEU A 670 1.01 9.79 -26.42
N LEU A 671 0.68 10.43 -27.55
CA LEU A 671 0.31 11.84 -27.54
C LEU A 671 -0.99 12.05 -26.74
N ALA A 672 -2.01 11.21 -26.97
CA ALA A 672 -3.27 11.30 -26.26
C ALA A 672 -3.09 11.06 -24.76
N SER A 673 -2.29 10.08 -24.34
CA SER A 673 -2.05 9.78 -22.92
C SER A 673 -1.31 10.92 -22.22
N TYR A 674 -0.36 11.57 -22.90
CA TYR A 674 0.30 12.77 -22.40
C TYR A 674 -0.70 13.93 -22.23
N LEU A 675 -1.48 14.24 -23.27
CA LEU A 675 -2.46 15.33 -23.23
C LEU A 675 -3.57 15.08 -22.20
N LEU A 676 -4.07 13.85 -22.08
CA LEU A 676 -5.05 13.46 -21.07
C LEU A 676 -4.50 13.58 -19.65
N SER A 677 -3.20 13.35 -19.44
CA SER A 677 -2.56 13.51 -18.13
C SER A 677 -2.50 14.97 -17.66
N LEU A 678 -2.58 15.93 -18.59
CA LEU A 678 -2.62 17.36 -18.29
C LEU A 678 -4.04 17.84 -17.94
N LEU A 679 -5.07 17.03 -18.20
CA LEU A 679 -6.44 17.36 -17.83
C LEU A 679 -6.68 17.10 -16.34
N PRO A 680 -7.43 17.96 -15.63
CA PRO A 680 -7.75 17.80 -14.22
C PRO A 680 -8.83 16.74 -13.99
N LEU A 681 -8.54 15.49 -14.38
CA LEU A 681 -9.43 14.35 -14.17
C LEU A 681 -9.49 13.99 -12.67
N PRO A 682 -10.63 13.46 -12.18
CA PRO A 682 -10.75 12.91 -10.83
C PRO A 682 -9.64 11.89 -10.50
N ASP A 683 -9.25 11.81 -9.22
CA ASP A 683 -8.18 10.92 -8.72
C ASP A 683 -8.46 9.43 -8.94
N TYR A 684 -9.72 9.02 -9.00
CA TYR A 684 -10.11 7.64 -9.30
C TYR A 684 -10.05 7.26 -10.80
N LEU A 685 -9.77 8.21 -11.69
CA LEU A 685 -9.68 7.97 -13.14
C LEU A 685 -8.23 8.03 -13.67
N PHE A 686 -8.01 7.29 -14.75
CA PHE A 686 -6.77 7.28 -15.52
C PHE A 686 -5.54 6.97 -14.65
N ILE A 687 -4.56 7.89 -14.53
CA ILE A 687 -3.36 7.70 -13.68
C ILE A 687 -3.47 8.34 -12.27
N GLY A 688 -4.59 9.00 -11.96
CA GLY A 688 -4.89 9.54 -10.63
C GLY A 688 -4.07 10.77 -10.20
N MET A 689 -3.68 11.66 -11.13
CA MET A 689 -2.77 12.80 -10.88
C MET A 689 -3.37 14.21 -11.06
N LYS A 690 -4.69 14.34 -11.23
CA LYS A 690 -5.42 15.63 -11.30
C LYS A 690 -4.85 16.70 -12.24
N GLY A 691 -4.16 16.32 -13.31
CA GLY A 691 -3.67 17.26 -14.34
C GLY A 691 -2.29 17.85 -14.10
N GLU A 692 -1.52 17.36 -13.12
CA GLU A 692 -0.20 17.90 -12.81
C GLU A 692 0.84 17.63 -13.91
N TRP A 693 1.39 18.70 -14.50
CA TRP A 693 2.30 18.61 -15.65
C TRP A 693 3.57 17.80 -15.40
N LEU A 694 4.08 17.82 -14.16
CA LEU A 694 5.28 17.10 -13.75
C LEU A 694 5.15 15.59 -13.94
N TYR A 695 3.93 15.06 -13.75
CA TYR A 695 3.62 13.63 -13.80
C TYR A 695 3.04 13.18 -15.15
N ALA A 696 2.75 14.12 -16.04
CA ALA A 696 2.21 13.82 -17.38
C ALA A 696 3.08 12.85 -18.22
N PRO A 697 4.42 12.82 -18.12
CA PRO A 697 5.25 11.83 -18.82
C PRO A 697 5.08 10.38 -18.32
N ILE A 698 4.49 10.15 -17.15
CA ILE A 698 4.33 8.80 -16.59
C ILE A 698 3.36 7.97 -17.45
N ALA A 699 2.24 8.56 -17.88
CA ALA A 699 1.25 7.87 -18.70
C ALA A 699 1.85 7.30 -20.01
N PRO A 700 2.51 8.08 -20.89
CA PRO A 700 3.10 7.52 -22.10
C PRO A 700 4.17 6.45 -21.80
N LEU A 701 4.94 6.58 -20.70
CA LEU A 701 5.88 5.53 -20.29
C LEU A 701 5.17 4.23 -19.92
N LEU A 702 4.11 4.29 -19.11
CA LEU A 702 3.31 3.12 -18.74
C LEU A 702 2.68 2.46 -19.97
N LEU A 703 2.23 3.25 -20.95
CA LEU A 703 1.68 2.73 -22.21
C LEU A 703 2.74 1.99 -23.03
N LEU A 704 3.97 2.53 -23.13
CA LEU A 704 5.08 1.88 -23.82
C LEU A 704 5.40 0.52 -23.18
N ILE A 705 5.51 0.49 -21.86
CA ILE A 705 5.81 -0.72 -21.08
C ILE A 705 4.69 -1.74 -21.25
N ALA A 706 3.43 -1.36 -21.05
CA ALA A 706 2.29 -2.25 -21.22
C ALA A 706 2.25 -2.84 -22.64
N SER A 707 2.50 -2.02 -23.67
CA SER A 707 2.49 -2.47 -25.06
C SER A 707 3.67 -3.39 -25.40
N GLY A 708 4.86 -3.18 -24.84
CA GLY A 708 5.98 -4.11 -25.04
C GLY A 708 5.84 -5.40 -24.24
N LEU A 709 5.22 -5.35 -23.05
CA LEU A 709 4.83 -6.56 -22.32
C LEU A 709 3.81 -7.39 -23.09
N VAL A 710 2.86 -6.76 -23.78
CA VAL A 710 1.96 -7.47 -24.72
C VAL A 710 2.76 -8.17 -25.82
N CYS A 711 3.76 -7.50 -26.41
CA CYS A 711 4.65 -8.12 -27.41
C CYS A 711 5.42 -9.32 -26.84
N VAL A 712 6.00 -9.19 -25.64
CA VAL A 712 6.73 -10.26 -24.95
C VAL A 712 5.79 -11.43 -24.64
N SER A 713 4.58 -11.16 -24.13
CA SER A 713 3.59 -12.19 -23.83
C SER A 713 3.22 -13.01 -25.08
N TRP A 714 3.12 -12.36 -26.24
CA TRP A 714 2.89 -13.07 -27.50
C TRP A 714 4.08 -13.94 -27.92
N MET A 715 5.32 -13.48 -27.72
CA MET A 715 6.52 -14.30 -27.95
C MET A 715 6.55 -15.52 -27.05
N VAL A 716 6.22 -15.36 -25.76
CA VAL A 716 6.14 -16.46 -24.80
C VAL A 716 5.05 -17.47 -25.22
N LEU A 717 3.86 -17.00 -25.58
CA LEU A 717 2.79 -17.86 -26.09
C LEU A 717 3.23 -18.62 -27.36
N VAL A 718 3.95 -17.95 -28.26
CA VAL A 718 4.51 -18.55 -29.48
C VAL A 718 5.49 -19.67 -29.16
N VAL A 719 6.38 -19.48 -28.19
CA VAL A 719 7.34 -20.49 -27.72
C VAL A 719 6.59 -21.65 -27.05
N LEU A 720 5.61 -21.35 -26.20
CA LEU A 720 4.85 -22.34 -25.43
C LEU A 720 3.93 -23.19 -26.32
N MET A 721 3.37 -22.63 -27.39
CA MET A 721 2.58 -23.38 -28.38
C MET A 721 3.41 -24.39 -29.19
N TRP A 722 4.73 -24.21 -29.34
CA TRP A 722 5.57 -25.11 -30.13
C TRP A 722 5.63 -26.56 -29.58
N PRO A 723 5.99 -26.80 -28.30
CA PRO A 723 6.00 -28.15 -27.75
C PRO A 723 4.58 -28.73 -27.61
N ILE A 724 3.59 -27.89 -27.23
CA ILE A 724 2.19 -28.33 -27.07
C ILE A 724 1.60 -28.78 -28.41
N GLY A 725 1.89 -28.06 -29.50
CA GLY A 725 1.42 -28.40 -30.85
C GLY A 725 2.03 -29.72 -31.32
N LYS A 726 3.33 -29.92 -31.10
CA LYS A 726 4.04 -31.18 -31.43
C LYS A 726 3.43 -32.36 -30.67
N ILE A 727 3.22 -32.22 -29.36
CA ILE A 727 2.60 -33.26 -28.52
C ILE A 727 1.16 -33.54 -28.98
N SER A 728 0.37 -32.49 -29.19
CA SER A 728 -1.03 -32.62 -29.60
C SER A 728 -1.16 -33.32 -30.95
N TYR A 729 -0.25 -33.07 -31.90
CA TYR A 729 -0.18 -33.76 -33.19
C TYR A 729 0.11 -35.25 -33.04
N LEU A 730 1.09 -35.62 -32.18
CA LEU A 730 1.42 -37.03 -31.90
C LEU A 730 0.24 -37.81 -31.32
N PHE A 731 -0.57 -37.18 -30.46
CA PHE A 731 -1.75 -37.81 -29.86
C PHE A 731 -3.03 -37.69 -30.71
N SER A 732 -3.10 -36.76 -31.66
CA SER A 732 -4.32 -36.44 -32.43
C SER A 732 -4.34 -36.99 -33.86
N ALA A 733 -3.58 -38.07 -34.16
CA ALA A 733 -3.62 -38.80 -35.43
C ALA A 733 -4.98 -39.47 -35.75
N ARG A 734 -6.08 -39.08 -35.10
CA ARG A 734 -7.45 -39.61 -35.30
C ARG A 734 -8.41 -38.51 -35.79
N GLN A 735 -8.74 -38.61 -37.08
CA GLN A 735 -9.91 -38.07 -37.81
C GLN A 735 -10.71 -36.90 -37.15
N ARG A 736 -10.46 -35.65 -37.60
CA ARG A 736 -11.42 -34.54 -37.48
C ARG A 736 -12.53 -34.71 -38.54
N GLY A 737 -13.63 -35.36 -38.19
CA GLY A 737 -14.86 -35.33 -38.99
C GLY A 737 -15.53 -33.93 -38.94
N GLU A 738 -16.25 -33.53 -39.99
CA GLU A 738 -16.98 -32.26 -40.01
C GLU A 738 -18.18 -32.29 -39.07
N ILE A 739 -18.15 -31.45 -38.03
CA ILE A 739 -19.26 -31.30 -37.07
C ILE A 739 -20.05 -30.05 -37.45
N VAL A 740 -21.37 -30.20 -37.67
CA VAL A 740 -22.24 -29.13 -38.20
C VAL A 740 -22.92 -28.31 -37.09
N SER A 741 -23.13 -28.89 -35.91
CA SER A 741 -23.76 -28.25 -34.73
C SER A 741 -23.24 -28.85 -33.43
N ALA A 742 -23.49 -28.16 -32.31
CA ALA A 742 -23.11 -28.65 -30.98
C ALA A 742 -23.73 -30.03 -30.70
N ARG A 743 -22.90 -31.01 -30.34
CA ARG A 743 -23.36 -32.37 -30.02
C ARG A 743 -24.15 -32.35 -28.71
N ARG A 744 -25.18 -33.21 -28.60
CA ARG A 744 -25.93 -33.39 -27.33
C ARG A 744 -25.02 -33.71 -26.14
N SER A 745 -23.95 -34.47 -26.36
CA SER A 745 -22.93 -34.77 -25.34
C SER A 745 -22.20 -33.52 -24.84
N THR A 746 -21.92 -32.54 -25.72
CA THR A 746 -21.28 -31.28 -25.36
C THR A 746 -22.21 -30.42 -24.52
N LEU A 747 -23.49 -30.35 -24.88
CA LEU A 747 -24.49 -29.63 -24.08
C LEU A 747 -24.64 -30.23 -22.69
N ILE A 748 -24.66 -31.57 -22.57
CA ILE A 748 -24.69 -32.26 -21.28
C ILE A 748 -23.44 -31.92 -20.46
N SER A 749 -22.25 -31.92 -21.08
CA SER A 749 -21.00 -31.55 -20.41
C SER A 749 -20.99 -30.09 -19.95
N ILE A 750 -21.49 -29.15 -20.76
CA ILE A 750 -21.62 -27.73 -20.38
C ILE A 750 -22.60 -27.58 -19.22
N CYS A 751 -23.77 -28.22 -19.26
CA CYS A 751 -24.74 -28.20 -18.16
C CYS A 751 -24.15 -28.81 -16.88
N PHE A 752 -23.38 -29.88 -17.00
CA PHE A 752 -22.66 -30.48 -15.87
C PHE A 752 -21.62 -29.52 -15.28
N ILE A 753 -20.83 -28.84 -16.12
CA ILE A 753 -19.87 -27.83 -15.65
C ILE A 753 -20.60 -26.65 -15.00
N PHE A 754 -21.73 -26.19 -15.54
CA PHE A 754 -22.54 -25.14 -14.90
C PHE A 754 -23.09 -25.57 -13.54
N ALA A 755 -23.54 -26.81 -13.41
CA ALA A 755 -23.93 -27.36 -12.12
C ALA A 755 -22.75 -27.45 -11.16
N LEU A 756 -21.58 -27.92 -11.63
CA LEU A 756 -20.35 -27.97 -10.84
C LEU A 756 -19.93 -26.58 -10.35
N ILE A 757 -20.03 -25.56 -11.22
CA ILE A 757 -19.73 -24.18 -10.85
C ILE A 757 -20.74 -23.67 -9.84
N PHE A 758 -22.02 -23.95 -10.03
CA PHE A 758 -23.08 -23.49 -9.15
C PHE A 758 -22.97 -24.07 -7.73
N PHE A 759 -22.51 -25.32 -7.60
CA PHE A 759 -22.49 -26.03 -6.31
C PHE A 759 -21.11 -26.14 -5.64
N LEU A 760 -20.01 -26.20 -6.39
CA LEU A 760 -18.74 -26.71 -5.85
C LEU A 760 -17.50 -25.89 -6.23
N VAL A 761 -17.42 -25.38 -7.45
CA VAL A 761 -16.17 -24.83 -8.01
C VAL A 761 -16.37 -23.38 -8.43
N PRO A 762 -15.41 -22.47 -8.16
CA PRO A 762 -15.54 -21.09 -8.63
C PRO A 762 -15.38 -21.00 -10.15
N TRP A 763 -16.09 -20.06 -10.78
CA TRP A 763 -16.11 -19.90 -12.25
C TRP A 763 -14.70 -19.68 -12.86
N GLN A 764 -13.76 -19.16 -12.06
CA GLN A 764 -12.36 -18.91 -12.41
C GLN A 764 -11.63 -20.19 -12.83
N VAL A 765 -11.97 -21.36 -12.24
CA VAL A 765 -11.41 -22.66 -12.64
C VAL A 765 -11.84 -23.00 -14.07
N ALA A 766 -13.12 -22.83 -14.38
CA ALA A 766 -13.63 -23.07 -15.72
C ALA A 766 -13.00 -22.10 -16.74
N TYR A 767 -12.71 -20.85 -16.34
CA TYR A 767 -12.02 -19.89 -17.19
C TYR A 767 -10.59 -20.32 -17.49
N LEU A 768 -9.84 -20.80 -16.49
CA LEU A 768 -8.50 -21.35 -16.66
C LEU A 768 -8.52 -22.57 -17.58
N CYS A 769 -9.48 -23.49 -17.42
CA CYS A 769 -9.67 -24.63 -18.30
C CYS A 769 -9.97 -24.19 -19.75
N CYS A 770 -10.83 -23.17 -19.94
CA CYS A 770 -11.09 -22.59 -21.25
C CYS A 770 -9.81 -22.04 -21.89
N TRP A 771 -8.98 -21.33 -21.13
CA TRP A 771 -7.70 -20.82 -21.61
C TRP A 771 -6.74 -21.95 -22.02
N LEU A 772 -6.62 -23.02 -21.22
CA LEU A 772 -5.77 -24.19 -21.53
C LEU A 772 -6.23 -24.92 -22.80
N ILE A 773 -7.53 -25.18 -22.93
CA ILE A 773 -8.12 -25.84 -24.10
C ILE A 773 -7.91 -24.96 -25.35
N HIS A 774 -8.14 -23.66 -25.22
CA HIS A 774 -7.97 -22.72 -26.33
C HIS A 774 -6.51 -22.59 -26.77
N LEU A 775 -5.57 -22.59 -25.82
CA LEU A 775 -4.13 -22.63 -26.06
C LEU A 775 -3.73 -23.90 -26.83
N GLN A 776 -4.23 -25.06 -26.41
CA GLN A 776 -4.00 -26.33 -27.11
C GLN A 776 -4.58 -26.32 -28.53
N SER A 777 -5.78 -25.74 -28.72
CA SER A 777 -6.42 -25.60 -30.04
C SER A 777 -5.57 -24.72 -30.97
N CYS A 778 -5.11 -23.57 -30.47
CA CYS A 778 -4.22 -22.66 -31.21
C CYS A 778 -2.88 -23.32 -31.56
N ALA A 779 -2.28 -24.06 -30.61
CA ALA A 779 -1.03 -24.78 -30.81
C ALA A 779 -1.14 -25.85 -31.92
N SER A 780 -2.24 -26.61 -31.91
CA SER A 780 -2.52 -27.65 -32.90
C SER A 780 -2.71 -27.07 -34.30
N ASP A 781 -3.51 -26.02 -34.45
CA ASP A 781 -3.77 -25.38 -35.74
C ASP A 781 -2.48 -24.73 -36.31
N ARG A 782 -1.63 -24.19 -35.44
CA ARG A 782 -0.35 -23.59 -35.83
C ARG A 782 0.66 -24.65 -36.29
N PHE A 783 0.78 -25.77 -35.58
CA PHE A 783 1.69 -26.86 -35.96
C PHE A 783 1.26 -27.52 -37.28
N ALA A 784 -0.04 -27.74 -37.47
CA ALA A 784 -0.60 -28.25 -38.73
C ALA A 784 -0.31 -27.34 -39.94
N SER A 785 -0.05 -26.04 -39.71
CA SER A 785 0.33 -25.09 -40.76
C SER A 785 1.84 -25.06 -41.08
N LEU A 786 2.68 -25.69 -40.25
CA LEU A 786 4.15 -25.70 -40.36
C LEU A 786 4.71 -26.96 -41.06
N GLU A 787 3.97 -28.07 -41.10
CA GLU A 787 4.39 -29.27 -41.86
C GLU A 787 4.22 -29.04 -43.37
N PRO A 788 5.26 -29.26 -44.20
CA PRO A 788 5.12 -29.28 -45.65
C PRO A 788 4.26 -30.48 -46.06
N ILE A 789 3.27 -30.25 -46.92
CA ILE A 789 2.44 -31.29 -47.51
C ILE A 789 3.33 -32.15 -48.42
N THR A 790 3.97 -33.19 -47.89
CA THR A 790 4.39 -34.35 -48.68
C THR A 790 3.12 -35.15 -48.98
N GLN A 791 2.46 -34.83 -50.10
CA GLN A 791 1.50 -35.75 -50.73
C GLN A 791 2.27 -37.02 -51.13
N VAL A 792 2.32 -38.01 -50.25
CA VAL A 792 2.46 -39.40 -50.70
C VAL A 792 1.12 -39.76 -51.32
N SER A 793 1.02 -39.53 -52.63
CA SER A 793 -0.03 -40.14 -53.46
C SER A 793 0.18 -41.65 -53.36
N THR A 794 -0.59 -42.32 -52.50
CA THR A 794 -0.77 -43.76 -52.58
C THR A 794 -1.49 -44.05 -53.90
N ALA A 795 -0.70 -44.40 -54.92
CA ALA A 795 -1.21 -44.89 -56.18
C ALA A 795 -2.06 -46.15 -55.92
N ILE A 796 -3.36 -46.03 -56.15
CA ILE A 796 -4.27 -47.17 -56.26
C ILE A 796 -4.05 -47.76 -57.66
N PRO A 797 -3.77 -49.07 -57.83
CA PRO A 797 -3.60 -49.66 -59.15
C PRO A 797 -4.92 -49.65 -59.91
N LEU A 798 -4.91 -49.07 -61.11
CA LEU A 798 -5.98 -49.14 -62.10
C LEU A 798 -6.24 -50.59 -62.51
N LEU A 799 -7.46 -51.08 -62.26
CA LEU A 799 -8.03 -52.23 -62.95
C LEU A 799 -8.99 -51.71 -64.00
N SER A 800 -8.62 -51.95 -65.25
CA SER A 800 -9.35 -51.59 -66.47
C SER A 800 -10.73 -52.24 -66.53
N ARG A 801 -11.78 -51.44 -66.65
CA ARG A 801 -13.01 -51.83 -67.34
C ARG A 801 -13.47 -50.66 -68.23
N LEU A 802 -13.57 -50.98 -69.51
CA LEU A 802 -14.18 -50.19 -70.56
C LEU A 802 -15.66 -49.95 -70.24
N ASP A 803 -16.11 -48.69 -70.33
CA ASP A 803 -17.36 -48.32 -71.01
C ASP A 803 -17.49 -46.78 -71.12
N GLU A 804 -18.19 -46.36 -72.17
CA GLU A 804 -18.16 -45.08 -72.87
C GLU A 804 -19.00 -43.92 -72.26
N SER A 805 -18.42 -42.71 -72.30
CA SER A 805 -19.05 -41.37 -72.56
C SER A 805 -19.93 -40.67 -71.47
N PRO A 806 -20.28 -39.36 -71.58
CA PRO A 806 -19.64 -38.31 -70.78
C PRO A 806 -20.62 -37.39 -70.02
N SER A 807 -20.33 -37.01 -68.76
CA SER A 807 -20.95 -35.80 -68.20
C SER A 807 -20.18 -35.20 -67.01
N GLY A 808 -19.94 -33.88 -67.08
CA GLY A 808 -19.98 -33.00 -65.91
C GLY A 808 -18.71 -32.85 -65.08
N SER A 809 -17.70 -32.16 -65.62
CA SER A 809 -16.62 -31.56 -64.83
C SER A 809 -17.15 -30.50 -63.85
N ARG A 810 -17.30 -30.85 -62.56
CA ARG A 810 -17.35 -29.91 -61.43
C ARG A 810 -16.68 -30.54 -60.21
N GLY A 811 -15.37 -30.34 -60.05
CA GLY A 811 -14.62 -30.86 -58.91
C GLY A 811 -13.35 -30.09 -58.55
N GLY A 812 -13.24 -28.82 -58.96
CA GLY A 812 -11.97 -28.07 -58.86
C GLY A 812 -11.97 -26.78 -58.01
N SER A 813 -13.11 -26.33 -57.45
CA SER A 813 -13.20 -24.98 -56.85
C SER A 813 -13.40 -24.91 -55.32
N GLU A 814 -13.59 -26.02 -54.60
CA GLU A 814 -13.90 -25.98 -53.15
C GLU A 814 -12.68 -26.05 -52.20
N GLN A 815 -11.55 -26.61 -52.64
CA GLN A 815 -10.33 -26.68 -51.82
C GLN A 815 -9.68 -25.30 -51.51
N PRO A 816 -9.61 -24.33 -52.44
CA PRO A 816 -8.96 -23.04 -52.19
C PRO A 816 -9.71 -22.14 -51.18
N SER A 817 -11.04 -22.23 -51.12
CA SER A 817 -11.87 -21.44 -50.19
C SER A 817 -11.81 -22.00 -48.78
N ARG A 818 -11.84 -23.32 -48.62
CA ARG A 818 -11.72 -24.02 -47.33
C ARG A 818 -10.39 -23.70 -46.61
N ASN A 819 -9.26 -23.73 -47.32
CA ASN A 819 -7.95 -23.38 -46.73
C ASN A 819 -7.88 -21.93 -46.27
N LYS A 820 -8.52 -20.99 -46.99
CA LYS A 820 -8.58 -19.58 -46.58
C LYS A 820 -9.39 -19.39 -45.28
N HIS A 821 -10.50 -20.11 -45.11
CA HIS A 821 -11.29 -20.06 -43.88
C HIS A 821 -10.55 -20.64 -42.67
N LEU A 822 -9.78 -21.73 -42.86
CA LEU A 822 -8.98 -22.33 -41.79
C LEU A 822 -7.87 -21.40 -41.29
N ILE A 823 -7.13 -20.77 -42.20
CA ILE A 823 -6.09 -19.79 -41.85
C ILE A 823 -6.72 -18.58 -41.13
N ASN A 824 -7.83 -18.07 -41.65
CA ASN A 824 -8.54 -16.95 -41.04
C ASN A 824 -9.05 -17.28 -39.62
N ASN A 825 -9.61 -18.47 -39.42
CA ASN A 825 -10.05 -18.94 -38.11
C ASN A 825 -8.86 -19.07 -37.13
N SER A 826 -7.73 -19.60 -37.59
CA SER A 826 -6.49 -19.67 -36.79
C SER A 826 -6.06 -18.27 -36.30
N HIS A 827 -6.13 -17.26 -37.16
CA HIS A 827 -5.83 -15.88 -36.76
C HIS A 827 -6.83 -15.32 -35.75
N HIS A 828 -8.14 -15.58 -35.90
CA HIS A 828 -9.13 -15.17 -34.89
C HIS A 828 -8.85 -15.82 -33.53
N LYS A 829 -8.57 -17.14 -33.51
CA LYS A 829 -8.25 -17.88 -32.29
C LYS A 829 -7.01 -17.32 -31.59
N ALA A 830 -5.97 -17.00 -32.35
CA ALA A 830 -4.75 -16.40 -31.82
C ALA A 830 -4.98 -15.03 -31.15
N HIS A 831 -5.82 -14.17 -31.73
CA HIS A 831 -6.20 -12.89 -31.14
C HIS A 831 -7.00 -13.08 -29.83
N LEU A 832 -7.94 -14.02 -29.81
CA LEU A 832 -8.70 -14.38 -28.61
C LEU A 832 -7.81 -14.96 -27.51
N LEU A 833 -6.83 -15.80 -27.87
CA LEU A 833 -5.87 -16.36 -26.92
C LEU A 833 -5.08 -15.24 -26.22
N LEU A 834 -4.60 -14.25 -26.99
CA LEU A 834 -3.88 -13.10 -26.44
C LEU A 834 -4.76 -12.28 -25.48
N LEU A 835 -6.03 -12.05 -25.82
CA LEU A 835 -6.99 -11.36 -24.95
C LEU A 835 -7.24 -12.15 -23.66
N MET A 836 -7.54 -13.44 -23.77
CA MET A 836 -7.78 -14.30 -22.60
C MET A 836 -6.55 -14.38 -21.68
N THR A 837 -5.34 -14.33 -22.26
CA THR A 837 -4.09 -14.36 -21.49
C THR A 837 -3.94 -13.12 -20.59
N TRP A 838 -4.36 -11.94 -21.05
CA TRP A 838 -4.28 -10.71 -20.26
C TRP A 838 -5.47 -10.50 -19.32
N LEU A 839 -6.59 -11.21 -19.52
CA LEU A 839 -7.68 -11.28 -18.56
C LEU A 839 -7.40 -12.25 -17.41
N LEU A 840 -6.52 -13.24 -17.61
CA LEU A 840 -6.16 -14.24 -16.60
C LEU A 840 -5.64 -13.61 -15.28
N PRO A 841 -4.71 -12.63 -15.27
CA PRO A 841 -4.25 -11.99 -14.04
C PRO A 841 -5.33 -11.26 -13.24
N LEU A 842 -6.45 -10.89 -13.88
CA LEU A 842 -7.59 -10.26 -13.21
C LEU A 842 -8.49 -11.29 -12.50
N ALA A 843 -8.57 -12.52 -13.02
CA ALA A 843 -9.39 -13.60 -12.46
C ALA A 843 -8.60 -14.54 -11.53
N ALA A 844 -7.30 -14.69 -11.75
CA ALA A 844 -6.43 -15.63 -11.01
C ALA A 844 -6.37 -15.40 -9.48
N PRO A 845 -6.44 -14.18 -8.93
CA PRO A 845 -6.33 -13.99 -7.47
C PRO A 845 -7.38 -14.75 -6.67
N VAL A 846 -8.64 -14.77 -7.12
CA VAL A 846 -9.72 -15.52 -6.45
C VAL A 846 -9.51 -17.03 -6.57
N LEU A 847 -8.97 -17.50 -7.69
CA LEU A 847 -8.58 -18.91 -7.84
C LEU A 847 -7.52 -19.32 -6.82
N VAL A 848 -6.53 -18.47 -6.57
CA VAL A 848 -5.49 -18.73 -5.56
C VAL A 848 -6.10 -18.80 -4.17
N VAL A 849 -7.07 -17.94 -3.85
CA VAL A 849 -7.83 -17.98 -2.58
C VAL A 849 -8.55 -19.32 -2.45
N TRP A 850 -9.29 -19.76 -3.48
CA TRP A 850 -10.02 -21.02 -3.45
C TRP A 850 -9.11 -22.24 -3.27
N VAL A 851 -8.00 -22.31 -4.02
CA VAL A 851 -7.01 -23.40 -3.89
C VAL A 851 -6.44 -23.41 -2.47
N ARG A 852 -6.11 -22.24 -1.91
CA ARG A 852 -5.60 -22.13 -0.54
C ARG A 852 -6.62 -22.62 0.48
N THR A 853 -7.87 -22.17 0.37
CA THR A 853 -8.96 -22.60 1.25
C THR A 853 -9.21 -24.11 1.15
N LEU A 854 -9.16 -24.70 -0.05
CA LEU A 854 -9.32 -26.15 -0.22
C LEU A 854 -8.19 -26.93 0.47
N VAL A 855 -6.95 -26.41 0.43
CA VAL A 855 -5.80 -27.02 1.11
C VAL A 855 -5.90 -26.90 2.64
N THR A 856 -6.41 -25.79 3.16
CA THR A 856 -6.42 -25.52 4.60
C THR A 856 -7.68 -25.98 5.33
N ALA A 857 -8.85 -25.83 4.71
CA ALA A 857 -10.16 -26.12 5.31
C ALA A 857 -10.86 -27.36 4.71
N GLY A 858 -10.29 -27.95 3.65
CA GLY A 858 -10.85 -29.14 3.00
C GLY A 858 -12.12 -28.86 2.17
N LEU A 859 -12.73 -29.93 1.65
CA LEU A 859 -13.93 -29.90 0.80
C LEU A 859 -15.24 -29.63 1.55
N SER A 860 -15.23 -29.68 2.89
CA SER A 860 -16.41 -29.55 3.74
C SER A 860 -16.85 -28.10 3.93
N THR A 861 -15.99 -27.12 3.64
CA THR A 861 -16.34 -25.69 3.79
C THR A 861 -16.85 -25.12 2.45
N PRO A 862 -18.10 -24.60 2.39
CA PRO A 862 -18.61 -23.98 1.17
C PRO A 862 -17.79 -22.72 0.86
N PHE A 863 -17.36 -22.58 -0.41
CA PHE A 863 -16.64 -21.40 -0.87
C PHE A 863 -17.62 -20.31 -1.29
N ASP A 864 -18.04 -19.48 -0.36
CA ASP A 864 -19.06 -18.47 -0.68
C ASP A 864 -18.54 -17.38 -1.62
N GLY A 865 -19.30 -17.13 -2.70
CA GLY A 865 -19.25 -15.86 -3.44
C GLY A 865 -18.87 -15.89 -4.91
N ASP A 866 -18.43 -17.01 -5.50
CA ASP A 866 -17.93 -17.04 -6.89
C ASP A 866 -18.49 -18.19 -7.75
N HIS A 867 -19.76 -18.52 -7.53
CA HIS A 867 -20.47 -19.61 -8.21
C HIS A 867 -21.36 -19.16 -9.39
N PHE A 868 -21.28 -17.88 -9.79
CA PHE A 868 -22.10 -17.36 -10.89
C PHE A 868 -21.53 -17.75 -12.26
N PHE A 869 -21.96 -18.91 -12.78
CA PHE A 869 -21.46 -19.51 -14.03
C PHE A 869 -21.61 -18.62 -15.28
N LEU A 870 -22.53 -17.65 -15.28
CA LEU A 870 -22.69 -16.70 -16.40
C LEU A 870 -21.46 -15.81 -16.60
N ASN A 871 -20.57 -15.73 -15.60
CA ASN A 871 -19.29 -15.03 -15.73
C ASN A 871 -18.34 -15.68 -16.74
N VAL A 872 -18.42 -17.01 -16.90
CA VAL A 872 -17.54 -17.80 -17.78
C VAL A 872 -18.26 -18.37 -19.00
N ALA A 873 -19.60 -18.47 -18.96
CA ALA A 873 -20.41 -19.05 -20.03
C ALA A 873 -20.10 -18.51 -21.45
N PRO A 874 -19.90 -17.19 -21.68
CA PRO A 874 -19.50 -16.68 -22.99
C PRO A 874 -18.18 -17.28 -23.50
N PHE A 875 -17.18 -17.40 -22.63
CA PHE A 875 -15.88 -17.96 -22.98
C PHE A 875 -15.98 -19.47 -23.25
N MET A 876 -16.77 -20.20 -22.48
CA MET A 876 -16.99 -21.63 -22.71
C MET A 876 -17.61 -21.91 -24.08
N ILE A 877 -18.69 -21.20 -24.43
CA ILE A 877 -19.36 -21.37 -25.73
C ILE A 877 -18.42 -20.95 -26.88
N LEU A 878 -17.67 -19.86 -26.70
CA LEU A 878 -16.69 -19.39 -27.67
C LEU A 878 -15.59 -20.43 -27.93
N VAL A 879 -14.97 -20.95 -26.87
CA VAL A 879 -13.88 -21.93 -26.95
C VAL A 879 -14.40 -23.23 -27.54
N ASP A 880 -15.55 -23.74 -27.09
CA ASP A 880 -16.18 -24.93 -27.66
C ASP A 880 -16.43 -24.76 -29.16
N PHE A 881 -17.16 -23.72 -29.58
CA PHE A 881 -17.44 -23.46 -30.99
C PHE A 881 -16.16 -23.36 -31.83
N SER A 882 -15.14 -22.66 -31.31
CA SER A 882 -13.86 -22.51 -32.00
C SER A 882 -13.09 -23.82 -32.18
N SER A 883 -13.32 -24.81 -31.31
CA SER A 883 -12.57 -26.08 -31.32
C SER A 883 -12.94 -27.00 -32.49
N TRP A 884 -14.19 -26.93 -32.96
CA TRP A 884 -14.73 -27.86 -33.97
C TRP A 884 -15.20 -27.19 -35.27
N THR A 885 -15.44 -25.87 -35.29
CA THR A 885 -15.99 -25.21 -36.49
C THR A 885 -14.98 -25.11 -37.64
N SER A 886 -15.39 -25.58 -38.82
CA SER A 886 -14.69 -25.36 -40.10
C SER A 886 -15.24 -24.17 -40.88
N LYS A 887 -16.34 -23.55 -40.41
CA LYS A 887 -16.99 -22.37 -41.01
C LYS A 887 -16.31 -21.08 -40.50
N PRO A 888 -16.51 -19.92 -41.15
CA PRO A 888 -15.97 -18.65 -40.67
C PRO A 888 -16.39 -18.35 -39.21
N LEU A 889 -15.42 -18.22 -38.31
CA LEU A 889 -15.65 -18.18 -36.86
C LEU A 889 -16.48 -16.97 -36.38
N LEU A 890 -16.23 -15.77 -36.93
CA LEU A 890 -16.86 -14.51 -36.50
C LEU A 890 -17.44 -13.76 -37.70
N GLN A 891 -18.34 -14.40 -38.44
CA GLN A 891 -18.99 -13.77 -39.59
C GLN A 891 -19.97 -12.68 -39.14
N LYS A 892 -19.86 -11.49 -39.75
CA LYS A 892 -20.76 -10.37 -39.49
C LYS A 892 -22.18 -10.68 -39.98
N HIS A 893 -23.18 -10.41 -39.14
CA HIS A 893 -24.59 -10.58 -39.49
C HIS A 893 -25.22 -9.30 -40.07
N SER A 894 -26.33 -9.44 -40.79
CA SER A 894 -27.08 -8.30 -41.38
C SER A 894 -27.59 -7.30 -40.34
N VAL A 895 -27.82 -7.75 -39.10
CA VAL A 895 -28.19 -6.90 -37.95
C VAL A 895 -27.06 -5.96 -37.51
N GLU A 896 -25.81 -6.24 -37.90
CA GLU A 896 -24.62 -5.44 -37.56
C GLU A 896 -24.27 -4.39 -38.65
N ASN A 897 -25.19 -4.11 -39.57
CA ASN A 897 -24.95 -3.16 -40.67
C ASN A 897 -24.68 -1.73 -40.18
N TYR A 898 -25.26 -1.32 -39.05
CA TYR A 898 -25.07 0.00 -38.45
C TYR A 898 -23.93 0.03 -37.42
N ILE A 899 -23.95 -0.91 -36.46
CA ILE A 899 -22.92 -1.01 -35.40
C ILE A 899 -22.44 -2.46 -35.35
N SER A 900 -21.14 -2.65 -35.59
CA SER A 900 -20.48 -3.95 -35.46
C SER A 900 -20.33 -4.34 -33.98
N ALA A 901 -20.60 -5.60 -33.63
CA ALA A 901 -20.37 -6.12 -32.29
C ALA A 901 -18.91 -5.99 -31.83
N SER A 902 -17.96 -5.82 -32.76
CA SER A 902 -16.56 -5.55 -32.44
C SER A 902 -16.34 -4.22 -31.71
N TRP A 903 -17.23 -3.23 -31.83
CA TRP A 903 -17.16 -1.99 -31.05
C TRP A 903 -17.23 -2.20 -29.54
N SER A 904 -17.78 -3.33 -29.08
CA SER A 904 -17.73 -3.71 -27.66
C SER A 904 -16.30 -3.82 -27.12
N LEU A 905 -15.32 -4.22 -27.95
CA LEU A 905 -13.90 -4.28 -27.57
C LEU A 905 -13.27 -2.88 -27.42
N TRP A 906 -13.78 -1.89 -28.14
CA TRP A 906 -13.38 -0.49 -27.94
C TRP A 906 -13.85 0.00 -26.58
N VAL A 907 -15.06 -0.38 -26.15
CA VAL A 907 -15.57 -0.08 -24.79
C VAL A 907 -14.71 -0.75 -23.72
N VAL A 908 -14.32 -2.02 -23.90
CA VAL A 908 -13.36 -2.70 -23.01
C VAL A 908 -12.07 -1.89 -22.90
N SER A 909 -11.54 -1.41 -24.02
CA SER A 909 -10.33 -0.58 -24.04
C SER A 909 -10.50 0.74 -23.29
N ALA A 910 -11.60 1.46 -23.50
CA ALA A 910 -11.89 2.71 -22.79
C ALA A 910 -11.97 2.49 -21.27
N ILE A 911 -12.70 1.46 -20.82
CA ILE A 911 -12.81 1.11 -19.40
C ILE A 911 -11.45 0.71 -18.83
N ALA A 912 -10.68 -0.09 -19.57
CA ALA A 912 -9.35 -0.54 -19.17
C ALA A 912 -8.34 0.61 -19.00
N PHE A 913 -8.41 1.66 -19.82
CA PHE A 913 -7.54 2.82 -19.69
C PHE A 913 -7.96 3.79 -18.58
N PHE A 914 -9.27 4.05 -18.44
CA PHE A 914 -9.77 5.12 -17.56
C PHE A 914 -10.22 4.65 -16.17
N ILE A 915 -10.87 3.49 -16.05
CA ILE A 915 -11.46 3.01 -14.79
C ILE A 915 -10.64 1.86 -14.20
N GLY A 916 -10.14 0.98 -15.07
CA GLY A 916 -9.37 -0.22 -14.73
C GLY A 916 -8.24 0.02 -13.73
N PRO A 917 -7.40 1.06 -13.86
CA PRO A 917 -6.28 1.29 -12.95
C PRO A 917 -6.68 1.38 -11.47
N ARG A 918 -7.85 1.96 -11.17
CA ARG A 918 -8.43 2.01 -9.81
C ARG A 918 -9.35 0.83 -9.50
N LYS A 919 -10.13 0.35 -10.47
CA LYS A 919 -11.14 -0.70 -10.28
C LYS A 919 -10.95 -1.81 -11.31
N THR A 920 -10.05 -2.74 -11.01
CA THR A 920 -9.60 -3.73 -12.00
C THR A 920 -10.70 -4.75 -12.34
N TYR A 921 -11.62 -5.05 -11.41
CA TYR A 921 -12.76 -5.96 -11.63
C TYR A 921 -13.66 -5.54 -12.80
N TYR A 922 -13.90 -4.24 -12.99
CA TYR A 922 -14.73 -3.75 -14.09
C TYR A 922 -14.17 -4.10 -15.47
N VAL A 923 -12.85 -4.24 -15.61
CA VAL A 923 -12.23 -4.60 -16.89
C VAL A 923 -12.63 -6.02 -17.29
N PHE A 924 -12.63 -6.97 -16.34
CA PHE A 924 -13.06 -8.33 -16.61
C PHE A 924 -14.57 -8.40 -16.85
N ASP A 925 -15.38 -7.67 -16.07
CA ASP A 925 -16.84 -7.62 -16.22
C ASP A 925 -17.25 -7.11 -17.61
N VAL A 926 -16.65 -6.03 -18.07
CA VAL A 926 -16.95 -5.47 -19.41
C VAL A 926 -16.42 -6.39 -20.50
N ALA A 927 -15.26 -7.04 -20.31
CA ALA A 927 -14.73 -8.01 -21.27
C ALA A 927 -15.64 -9.23 -21.42
N ARG A 928 -16.17 -9.80 -20.32
CA ARG A 928 -17.12 -10.93 -20.42
C ARG A 928 -18.41 -10.53 -21.12
N LEU A 929 -18.90 -9.32 -20.90
CA LEU A 929 -20.10 -8.80 -21.57
C LEU A 929 -19.84 -8.59 -23.06
N ALA A 930 -18.69 -8.04 -23.43
CA ALA A 930 -18.29 -7.89 -24.84
C ALA A 930 -18.22 -9.23 -25.56
N ILE A 931 -17.59 -10.24 -24.95
CA ILE A 931 -17.56 -11.61 -25.50
C ILE A 931 -18.97 -12.22 -25.53
N GLY A 932 -19.80 -11.98 -24.54
CA GLY A 932 -21.21 -12.39 -24.52
C GLY A 932 -21.99 -11.85 -25.71
N VAL A 933 -21.89 -10.55 -25.99
CA VAL A 933 -22.52 -9.92 -27.16
C VAL A 933 -22.05 -10.57 -28.45
N LEU A 934 -20.74 -10.81 -28.59
CA LEU A 934 -20.16 -11.47 -29.76
C LEU A 934 -20.69 -12.90 -29.94
N VAL A 935 -20.76 -13.67 -28.85
CA VAL A 935 -21.29 -15.04 -28.86
C VAL A 935 -22.76 -15.03 -29.26
N CYS A 936 -23.59 -14.17 -28.67
CA CYS A 936 -25.01 -14.11 -28.99
C CYS A 936 -25.29 -13.69 -30.44
N VAL A 937 -24.56 -12.69 -30.96
CA VAL A 937 -24.82 -12.11 -32.29
C VAL A 937 -24.19 -12.93 -33.41
N ARG A 938 -22.94 -13.41 -33.26
CA ARG A 938 -22.17 -14.02 -34.36
C ARG A 938 -22.07 -15.55 -34.30
N ILE A 939 -22.09 -16.12 -33.10
CA ILE A 939 -21.90 -17.58 -32.91
C ILE A 939 -23.24 -18.28 -32.69
N GLY A 940 -24.12 -17.70 -31.88
CA GLY A 940 -25.41 -18.27 -31.46
C GLY A 940 -26.21 -18.90 -32.60
N PRO A 941 -26.48 -18.20 -33.71
CA PRO A 941 -27.27 -18.76 -34.82
C PRO A 941 -26.67 -20.06 -35.38
N GLN A 942 -25.34 -20.09 -35.52
CA GLN A 942 -24.62 -21.23 -36.08
C GLN A 942 -24.44 -22.37 -35.06
N TYR A 943 -24.25 -22.02 -33.79
CA TYR A 943 -24.05 -22.98 -32.70
C TYR A 943 -25.26 -23.90 -32.52
N TRP A 944 -26.47 -23.34 -32.62
CA TRP A 944 -27.74 -24.07 -32.47
C TRP A 944 -28.26 -24.70 -33.77
N GLY A 945 -27.51 -24.64 -34.86
CA GLY A 945 -27.93 -25.19 -36.16
C GLY A 945 -29.01 -24.37 -36.89
N GLY A 946 -29.25 -23.12 -36.47
CA GLY A 946 -30.19 -22.21 -37.10
C GLY A 946 -29.61 -21.51 -38.34
N ASN A 947 -30.47 -21.05 -39.24
CA ASN A 947 -30.07 -20.12 -40.28
C ASN A 947 -29.72 -18.75 -39.65
N PRO A 948 -28.79 -17.97 -40.24
CA PRO A 948 -28.50 -16.60 -39.81
C PRO A 948 -29.79 -15.79 -39.65
N TRP A 949 -29.91 -14.98 -38.58
CA TRP A 949 -31.07 -14.08 -38.40
C TRP A 949 -31.29 -13.24 -39.66
N ARG A 950 -32.35 -13.53 -40.43
CA ARG A 950 -32.77 -12.76 -41.60
C ARG A 950 -33.95 -11.90 -41.21
N ILE A 951 -33.69 -10.64 -40.87
CA ILE A 951 -34.77 -9.63 -40.83
C ILE A 951 -34.98 -9.19 -42.28
N SER A 952 -36.16 -9.47 -42.83
CA SER A 952 -36.58 -8.98 -44.13
C SER A 952 -36.74 -7.46 -44.05
N VAL A 953 -35.71 -6.71 -44.46
CA VAL A 953 -35.88 -5.29 -44.76
C VAL A 953 -36.64 -5.24 -46.07
N SER A 954 -37.95 -5.02 -46.01
CA SER A 954 -38.77 -4.69 -47.16
C SER A 954 -38.25 -3.38 -47.75
N ARG A 955 -37.39 -3.49 -48.78
CA ARG A 955 -37.15 -2.37 -49.69
C ARG A 955 -38.48 -2.12 -50.40
N THR A 956 -39.17 -1.07 -49.98
CA THR A 956 -40.20 -0.42 -50.78
C THR A 956 -39.60 -0.08 -52.13
N GLN A 957 -40.05 -0.81 -53.16
CA GLN A 957 -39.92 -0.38 -54.54
C GLN A 957 -40.67 0.94 -54.69
N THR A 958 -40.00 1.95 -55.21
CA THR A 958 -40.67 3.08 -55.87
C THR A 958 -40.35 2.98 -57.37
N PRO A 959 -41.32 3.35 -58.22
CA PRO A 959 -41.48 2.83 -59.59
C PRO A 959 -40.36 3.21 -60.56
#